data_AF-A0A2V8LJ90-F1
#
_entry.id   AF-A0A2V8LJ90-F1
#
_cell.length_a   1.000
_cell.length_b   1.000
_cell.length_c   1.000
_cell.angle_alpha   90.00
_cell.angle_beta   90.00
_cell.angle_gamma   90.00
#
_symmetry.space_group_name_H-M   'P 1'
#
loop_
_entity.id
_entity.type
_entity.pdbx_description
1 polymer ?
#
loop_
_entity_poly.entity_id
_entity_poly.type
_entity_poly.pdbx_seq_one_letter_code
_entity_poly.pdbx_strand_id
1 'polypeptide(L)'
;MPDRNQSWVQVFSAERSAQSPNCFPSDRTSAFSYATLRSILKTSLLGNSMARQKRSSSDAVMPTTTSTATASGAFFLRTKLLPPRPAPEILARPRLIERLQANLALPVTLVTANAGSGKTTLVADFLRKQERPHVWYQLDHTDADPAVFLGYLAYGIQQRIPNFGESVFAYLQQPQELAQQPERAADVLLNEILEGIEQQMIIVLDDYHHLGSDTPVHAVLDRLIAYLPDVIHIVIISREIPPLSLARLRSQDSLSLVDRADLLFTDEETQELFRKVFGLALTQQQLREYGERTHGWITALQLVRQVAQRQIGAERKPVDPLAVLHQSERDIFEYFAEEVFAAEPPEVQQFLMHIALLDRVAIETCARLFPEVRSSVVLPALVRGNVFMTVASDRTGEEYRLHPLFQSFLRRRLRAEIGLAGVAAEHARCAEFFLTRGAWEAAVRHLLEGENFDRAAELIEIHGGEWIGSGKLASLASLAEALPAASLDAHPRALAYRAEVARLRGDFESAQSLLRRAIASLKGIGDEEGEAEALHSMATIARRRGDYDAAFEYLDRAVELTPPNSVVRTKCANTRGLCLATKGEWAAADREFRVALQSAEEQHDELHARLITHNLGLPAMMRGDFGEALRWLTRMLRRDSDLPLIPQEATAHLNIARCHLYRGEMEKSEQHLDFALEGCQLFNMIGQVGEAFEAYGNLYRERGDLVRAGEFYERAARSYDEAGIDLSRVELLEERALLSLKAGDAPRALSQIDRLLERRPADKNPIGHFTARLTRGRILLALPDPEAARDEFTPALNYFRERGLCYYEAQCCTGLAQCELNADREPQMLEQLRRALDLAARYDYEYWLHQEIASHPALFASEDAQDLLPADLRGVQVSQQAAPIIAQQKSILTSPPLVDLTINMLGPIEIFRDSARPFAADAWTTRRARDILCFIASRPHRRAPKDSIIDLFWRDTELKTIEKNFHPTMSHVRKALNSNQPLKQNFLAYRDGEYQLSPEFSYRIDTEGFDRLIAEGEAARRERDFDGCIDLYEKAVAVYRGEFMQGSYEDWVEEQRSYYREQYLRMLESLAAVAEKKQEFLRAMDLAQRILRDDPFREDIHCLVMRAHAALGNRVAVKEQYETLRGLLQKELGVEPATQTQKTFHELVGS
;
A
#
# COMPACT_ATOMS: atom_id res chain seq x y z
N MET A 1 -29.62 -33.91 61.94
CA MET A 1 -28.25 -34.22 61.48
C MET A 1 -28.36 -35.21 60.33
N PRO A 2 -27.94 -34.80 59.11
CA PRO A 2 -28.08 -35.50 57.84
C PRO A 2 -26.72 -36.01 57.30
N ASP A 3 -26.69 -36.61 56.10
CA ASP A 3 -25.89 -36.12 54.96
C ASP A 3 -26.12 -36.92 53.64
N ARG A 4 -25.92 -36.24 52.50
CA ARG A 4 -26.29 -36.62 51.12
C ARG A 4 -25.15 -36.36 50.09
N ASN A 5 -25.19 -37.13 48.99
CA ASN A 5 -24.58 -37.00 47.62
C ASN A 5 -23.12 -37.47 47.45
N GLN A 6 -22.74 -38.55 46.70
CA GLN A 6 -22.93 -39.00 45.28
C GLN A 6 -22.33 -38.05 44.22
N SER A 7 -21.52 -38.46 43.21
CA SER A 7 -21.01 -39.76 42.74
C SER A 7 -19.91 -39.57 41.66
N TRP A 8 -19.09 -40.61 41.49
CA TRP A 8 -17.94 -40.84 40.61
C TRP A 8 -18.28 -41.22 39.16
N VAL A 9 -17.39 -40.98 38.17
CA VAL A 9 -17.15 -41.84 36.97
C VAL A 9 -15.73 -41.63 36.38
N GLN A 10 -15.02 -42.72 36.05
CA GLN A 10 -13.90 -42.82 35.10
C GLN A 10 -14.33 -43.66 33.88
N VAL A 11 -13.73 -43.44 32.69
CA VAL A 11 -13.13 -44.46 31.75
C VAL A 11 -12.91 -43.87 30.33
N PHE A 12 -11.88 -44.41 29.66
CA PHE A 12 -11.14 -44.10 28.42
C PHE A 12 -11.78 -44.44 27.04
N SER A 13 -11.22 -43.81 25.98
CA SER A 13 -10.80 -44.34 24.64
C SER A 13 -11.60 -44.11 23.32
N ALA A 14 -10.81 -43.70 22.30
CA ALA A 14 -10.76 -44.08 20.86
C ALA A 14 -11.59 -43.40 19.71
N GLU A 15 -10.81 -42.76 18.80
CA GLU A 15 -10.78 -42.79 17.31
C GLU A 15 -11.80 -42.11 16.34
N ARG A 16 -11.27 -41.08 15.63
CA ARG A 16 -11.18 -40.73 14.17
C ARG A 16 -12.39 -40.51 13.21
N SER A 17 -12.18 -39.46 12.37
CA SER A 17 -12.74 -39.08 11.04
C SER A 17 -13.96 -38.13 11.06
N ALA A 18 -14.10 -37.05 10.27
CA ALA A 18 -13.35 -36.46 9.14
C ALA A 18 -13.67 -34.93 8.94
N GLN A 19 -12.67 -34.18 8.44
CA GLN A 19 -12.68 -33.03 7.49
C GLN A 19 -13.50 -31.72 7.69
N SER A 20 -12.71 -30.62 7.87
CA SER A 20 -12.81 -29.28 7.21
C SER A 20 -13.76 -28.19 7.80
N PRO A 21 -13.53 -26.88 7.55
CA PRO A 21 -12.55 -26.06 8.28
C PRO A 21 -13.11 -24.73 8.86
N ASN A 22 -12.39 -24.19 9.85
CA ASN A 22 -12.20 -22.77 10.20
C ASN A 22 -13.35 -21.77 9.95
N CYS A 23 -14.13 -21.48 10.98
CA CYS A 23 -14.86 -20.21 11.14
C CYS A 23 -14.52 -19.61 12.50
N PHE A 24 -13.61 -18.64 12.53
CA PHE A 24 -13.45 -17.77 13.70
C PHE A 24 -14.68 -16.85 13.82
N PRO A 25 -15.33 -16.75 14.99
CA PRO A 25 -16.47 -15.84 15.16
C PRO A 25 -15.96 -14.41 15.29
N SER A 26 -16.13 -13.61 14.24
CA SER A 26 -15.90 -12.17 14.22
C SER A 26 -17.05 -11.44 14.95
N ASP A 27 -16.87 -11.19 16.25
CA ASP A 27 -17.82 -10.43 17.06
C ASP A 27 -17.17 -9.17 17.65
N ARG A 28 -18.01 -8.15 17.90
CA ARG A 28 -17.79 -6.89 18.65
C ARG A 28 -17.23 -5.67 17.88
N THR A 29 -17.71 -4.41 17.96
CA THR A 29 -18.86 -3.63 18.54
C THR A 29 -18.59 -2.14 18.14
N SER A 30 -19.54 -1.29 17.67
CA SER A 30 -19.17 0.05 17.13
C SER A 30 -20.19 1.21 17.11
N ALA A 31 -19.95 2.32 17.84
CA ALA A 31 -20.32 3.65 17.32
C ALA A 31 -19.59 4.88 17.89
N PHE A 32 -19.58 5.91 17.04
CA PHE A 32 -18.55 6.92 16.76
C PHE A 32 -17.34 6.25 16.14
N SER A 33 -17.22 6.28 14.80
CA SER A 33 -16.45 5.30 14.00
C SER A 33 -15.48 4.49 14.84
N TYR A 34 -16.00 3.43 15.44
CA TYR A 34 -15.21 2.60 16.35
C TYR A 34 -14.11 1.87 15.56
N ALA A 35 -14.13 1.93 14.23
CA ALA A 35 -13.05 1.51 13.35
C ALA A 35 -11.81 2.38 13.52
N THR A 36 -11.95 3.70 13.77
CA THR A 36 -10.82 4.57 14.10
C THR A 36 -10.20 4.12 15.43
N LEU A 37 -11.00 3.92 16.49
CA LEU A 37 -10.52 3.36 17.76
C LEU A 37 -9.92 1.97 17.57
N ARG A 38 -10.50 1.06 16.77
CA ARG A 38 -9.93 -0.29 16.53
C ARG A 38 -8.60 -0.25 15.78
N SER A 39 -8.38 0.72 14.90
CA SER A 39 -7.10 0.95 14.23
C SER A 39 -6.06 1.57 15.18
N ILE A 40 -6.47 2.49 16.05
CA ILE A 40 -5.62 3.10 17.09
C ILE A 40 -5.26 2.08 18.16
N LEU A 41 -6.19 1.19 18.46
CA LEU A 41 -6.01 0.10 19.41
C LEU A 41 -4.96 -0.90 18.91
N LYS A 42 -4.56 -0.93 17.62
CA LYS A 42 -3.67 -1.96 17.03
C LYS A 42 -2.18 -1.81 17.33
N THR A 43 -1.69 -0.67 17.79
CA THR A 43 -0.24 -0.43 17.96
C THR A 43 0.11 0.19 19.31
N SER A 44 0.89 -0.53 20.12
CA SER A 44 1.78 0.07 21.13
C SER A 44 2.78 -0.97 21.61
N LEU A 45 4.09 -0.72 21.45
CA LEU A 45 5.16 -1.01 22.44
C LEU A 45 6.60 -0.81 21.88
N LEU A 46 7.46 -0.17 22.71
CA LEU A 46 8.94 -0.26 22.88
C LEU A 46 9.83 0.67 22.00
N GLY A 47 10.90 1.35 22.45
CA GLY A 47 11.51 1.55 23.79
C GLY A 47 13.07 1.49 23.79
N ASN A 48 13.74 2.64 24.10
CA ASN A 48 15.10 2.86 24.70
C ASN A 48 16.42 2.49 23.92
N SER A 49 17.65 3.03 24.13
CA SER A 49 18.27 3.85 25.21
C SER A 49 19.62 4.56 24.85
N MET A 50 19.88 5.67 25.56
CA MET A 50 21.09 6.42 26.01
C MET A 50 22.57 5.99 25.78
N ALA A 51 23.45 7.02 25.66
CA ALA A 51 24.70 7.15 26.44
C ALA A 51 25.19 8.62 26.66
N ARG A 52 25.75 8.87 27.86
CA ARG A 52 26.28 10.11 28.50
C ARG A 52 27.65 10.58 27.91
N GLN A 53 28.24 11.77 28.10
CA GLN A 53 28.43 12.61 29.32
C GLN A 53 29.17 13.96 29.00
N LYS A 54 28.98 14.96 29.89
CA LYS A 54 29.86 16.09 30.33
C LYS A 54 29.83 17.48 29.65
N ARG A 55 29.58 18.47 30.52
CA ARG A 55 29.55 19.94 30.33
C ARG A 55 30.96 20.58 30.43
N SER A 56 31.21 21.63 29.65
CA SER A 56 31.78 22.90 30.15
C SER A 56 31.62 24.05 29.13
N SER A 57 31.35 25.23 29.67
CA SER A 57 31.06 26.55 29.06
C SER A 57 32.22 27.24 28.31
N SER A 58 31.92 28.01 27.25
CA SER A 58 32.20 29.47 27.10
C SER A 58 32.12 29.93 25.63
N ASP A 59 31.73 31.20 25.46
CA ASP A 59 31.37 31.92 24.23
C ASP A 59 32.44 31.96 23.11
N ALA A 60 32.00 31.86 21.84
CA ALA A 60 32.47 32.71 20.72
C ALA A 60 31.67 32.46 19.42
N VAL A 61 31.42 33.54 18.68
CA VAL A 61 30.60 33.67 17.47
C VAL A 61 31.39 33.31 16.19
N MET A 62 30.68 32.77 15.16
CA MET A 62 31.01 32.58 13.72
C MET A 62 31.29 31.13 13.26
N PRO A 63 31.03 30.76 11.98
CA PRO A 63 29.86 30.97 11.13
C PRO A 63 29.23 29.62 10.70
N THR A 64 27.99 29.70 10.19
CA THR A 64 27.13 28.59 9.76
C THR A 64 27.71 27.73 8.63
N THR A 65 28.17 26.52 8.96
CA THR A 65 28.17 25.38 8.05
C THR A 65 26.94 24.54 8.35
N THR A 66 25.99 24.50 7.42
CA THR A 66 24.83 23.61 7.40
C THR A 66 25.31 22.15 7.36
N SER A 67 25.58 21.60 8.53
CA SER A 67 25.69 20.17 8.76
C SER A 67 24.28 19.61 8.75
N THR A 68 23.82 19.13 7.59
CA THR A 68 22.66 18.26 7.47
C THR A 68 22.91 17.02 8.32
N ALA A 69 22.41 17.03 9.55
CA ALA A 69 22.39 15.87 10.43
C ALA A 69 21.30 14.92 9.91
N THR A 70 21.65 14.07 8.94
CA THR A 70 20.87 12.92 8.52
C THR A 70 20.81 11.90 9.65
N ALA A 71 19.92 12.10 10.61
CA ALA A 71 19.60 11.13 11.65
C ALA A 71 18.55 10.13 11.13
N SER A 72 18.92 9.27 10.19
CA SER A 72 18.13 8.07 9.80
C SER A 72 18.98 7.03 9.04
N GLY A 73 20.27 6.95 9.34
CA GLY A 73 21.16 5.92 8.80
C GLY A 73 21.17 4.70 9.71
N ALA A 74 20.10 3.90 9.74
CA ALA A 74 20.23 2.52 10.19
C ALA A 74 21.39 1.88 9.41
N PHE A 75 22.24 1.11 10.09
CA PHE A 75 23.53 0.62 9.61
C PHE A 75 23.36 -0.41 8.46
N PHE A 76 22.99 0.04 7.26
CA PHE A 76 22.89 -0.81 6.07
C PHE A 76 24.29 -1.13 5.55
N LEU A 77 24.58 -2.42 5.47
CA LEU A 77 25.85 -2.87 4.95
C LEU A 77 25.88 -2.75 3.42
N ARG A 78 26.56 -1.71 2.93
CA ARG A 78 26.66 -1.43 1.50
C ARG A 78 27.20 -2.59 0.66
N THR A 79 28.03 -3.48 1.23
CA THR A 79 28.57 -4.63 0.48
C THR A 79 27.49 -5.64 0.08
N LYS A 80 26.37 -5.75 0.82
CA LYS A 80 25.21 -6.55 0.39
C LYS A 80 24.58 -6.00 -0.90
N LEU A 81 24.77 -4.71 -1.18
CA LEU A 81 24.14 -4.02 -2.30
C LEU A 81 25.02 -3.87 -3.54
N LEU A 82 26.22 -4.47 -3.51
CA LEU A 82 27.18 -4.41 -4.59
C LEU A 82 27.20 -5.74 -5.36
N PRO A 83 27.16 -5.70 -6.70
CA PRO A 83 27.40 -6.90 -7.48
C PRO A 83 28.82 -7.41 -7.23
N PRO A 84 29.03 -8.74 -7.16
CA PRO A 84 30.35 -9.30 -6.96
C PRO A 84 31.26 -8.91 -8.13
N ARG A 85 32.52 -8.58 -7.82
CA ARG A 85 33.53 -8.29 -8.84
C ARG A 85 33.94 -9.61 -9.52
N PRO A 86 33.58 -9.85 -10.80
CA PRO A 86 34.11 -11.02 -11.49
C PRO A 86 35.63 -10.92 -11.66
N ALA A 87 36.24 -12.09 -11.79
CA ALA A 87 37.66 -12.23 -12.08
C ALA A 87 38.06 -11.43 -13.34
N PRO A 88 39.34 -10.98 -13.46
CA PRO A 88 39.81 -10.21 -14.60
C PRO A 88 39.57 -10.89 -15.96
N GLU A 89 39.53 -12.21 -15.97
CA GLU A 89 39.31 -13.05 -17.16
C GLU A 89 38.05 -13.89 -16.97
N ILE A 90 36.91 -13.39 -17.45
CA ILE A 90 35.64 -14.13 -17.51
C ILE A 90 35.38 -14.55 -18.95
N LEU A 91 34.86 -15.77 -19.15
CA LEU A 91 34.32 -16.15 -20.45
C LEU A 91 32.90 -15.59 -20.59
N ALA A 92 32.68 -14.69 -21.54
CA ALA A 92 31.35 -14.25 -21.91
C ALA A 92 30.55 -15.41 -22.52
N ARG A 93 29.27 -15.54 -22.16
CA ARG A 93 28.36 -16.60 -22.64
C ARG A 93 27.19 -15.98 -23.41
N PRO A 94 27.36 -15.62 -24.70
CA PRO A 94 26.37 -14.84 -25.46
C PRO A 94 24.96 -15.43 -25.42
N ARG A 95 24.81 -16.75 -25.58
CA ARG A 95 23.49 -17.42 -25.57
C ARG A 95 22.67 -17.14 -24.31
N LEU A 96 23.33 -17.07 -23.14
CA LEU A 96 22.66 -16.84 -21.86
C LEU A 96 22.41 -15.36 -21.62
N ILE A 97 23.35 -14.50 -22.04
CA ILE A 97 23.20 -13.04 -21.96
C ILE A 97 22.05 -12.58 -22.85
N GLU A 98 21.97 -13.07 -24.08
CA GLU A 98 20.89 -12.77 -25.02
C GLU A 98 19.53 -13.24 -24.49
N ARG A 99 19.47 -14.43 -23.88
CA ARG A 99 18.25 -14.94 -23.22
C ARG A 99 17.81 -14.07 -22.04
N LEU A 100 18.75 -13.59 -21.22
CA LEU A 100 18.43 -12.66 -20.14
C LEU A 100 17.95 -11.31 -20.69
N GLN A 101 18.57 -10.81 -21.76
CA GLN A 101 18.15 -9.55 -22.41
C GLN A 101 16.76 -9.64 -23.04
N ALA A 102 16.45 -10.72 -23.75
CA ALA A 102 15.17 -10.89 -24.44
C ALA A 102 13.96 -10.97 -23.49
N ASN A 103 14.18 -11.33 -22.22
CA ASN A 103 13.12 -11.54 -21.23
C ASN A 103 12.99 -10.41 -20.20
N LEU A 104 13.61 -9.25 -20.44
CA LEU A 104 13.52 -8.11 -19.52
C LEU A 104 12.12 -7.47 -19.47
N ALA A 105 11.28 -7.75 -20.46
CA ALA A 105 9.88 -7.33 -20.47
C ALA A 105 8.99 -8.13 -19.51
N LEU A 106 9.45 -9.32 -19.07
CA LEU A 106 8.75 -10.15 -18.08
C LEU A 106 9.00 -9.59 -16.67
N PRO A 107 8.09 -9.81 -15.69
CA PRO A 107 8.29 -9.31 -14.33
C PRO A 107 9.43 -10.01 -13.59
N VAL A 108 9.66 -11.30 -13.85
CA VAL A 108 10.60 -12.13 -13.07
C VAL A 108 11.47 -13.03 -13.97
N THR A 109 12.77 -13.08 -13.67
CA THR A 109 13.70 -14.12 -14.14
C THR A 109 14.22 -14.93 -12.96
N LEU A 110 14.10 -16.25 -13.01
CA LEU A 110 14.60 -17.17 -12.00
C LEU A 110 15.83 -17.93 -12.53
N VAL A 111 16.97 -17.82 -11.85
CA VAL A 111 18.22 -18.54 -12.15
C VAL A 111 18.50 -19.57 -11.06
N THR A 112 18.28 -20.86 -11.36
CA THR A 112 18.35 -21.95 -10.36
C THR A 112 19.31 -23.06 -10.75
N ALA A 113 20.26 -23.36 -9.86
CA ALA A 113 21.22 -24.46 -10.01
C ALA A 113 22.05 -24.64 -8.73
N ASN A 114 22.71 -25.78 -8.60
CA ASN A 114 23.59 -26.10 -7.46
C ASN A 114 24.74 -25.09 -7.28
N ALA A 115 25.43 -25.19 -6.15
CA ALA A 115 26.61 -24.37 -5.87
C ALA A 115 27.69 -24.61 -6.94
N GLY A 116 28.39 -23.53 -7.32
CA GLY A 116 29.45 -23.60 -8.32
C GLY A 116 29.00 -23.75 -9.78
N SER A 117 27.72 -23.60 -10.12
CA SER A 117 27.26 -23.60 -11.52
C SER A 117 27.48 -22.27 -12.27
N GLY A 118 28.01 -21.23 -11.62
CA GLY A 118 28.28 -19.93 -12.25
C GLY A 118 27.09 -18.97 -12.34
N LYS A 119 26.01 -19.17 -11.56
CA LYS A 119 24.79 -18.34 -11.56
C LYS A 119 25.07 -16.85 -11.31
N THR A 120 25.65 -16.56 -10.14
CA THR A 120 26.03 -15.23 -9.68
C THR A 120 26.96 -14.54 -10.69
N THR A 121 27.90 -15.32 -11.25
CA THR A 121 28.85 -14.86 -12.28
C THR A 121 28.17 -14.47 -13.58
N LEU A 122 27.17 -15.24 -14.04
CA LEU A 122 26.39 -14.95 -15.24
C LEU A 122 25.61 -13.63 -15.09
N VAL A 123 24.87 -13.46 -13.99
CA VAL A 123 24.03 -12.27 -13.79
C VAL A 123 24.90 -11.02 -13.59
N ALA A 124 26.05 -11.14 -12.91
CA ALA A 124 27.00 -10.05 -12.78
C ALA A 124 27.61 -9.62 -14.14
N ASP A 125 27.96 -10.56 -15.03
CA ASP A 125 28.42 -10.20 -16.39
C ASP A 125 27.31 -9.59 -17.24
N PHE A 126 26.07 -10.08 -17.10
CA PHE A 126 24.89 -9.52 -17.74
C PHE A 126 24.69 -8.04 -17.33
N LEU A 127 24.68 -7.73 -16.03
CA LEU A 127 24.45 -6.37 -15.53
C LEU A 127 25.55 -5.38 -15.92
N ARG A 128 26.81 -5.82 -16.05
CA ARG A 128 27.92 -4.96 -16.49
C ARG A 128 27.70 -4.33 -17.86
N LYS A 129 26.94 -5.00 -18.72
CA LYS A 129 26.64 -4.56 -20.08
C LYS A 129 25.27 -3.84 -20.17
N GLN A 130 24.60 -3.61 -19.04
CA GLN A 130 23.32 -2.90 -18.98
C GLN A 130 23.50 -1.42 -18.64
N GLU A 131 22.82 -0.57 -19.39
CA GLU A 131 22.72 0.87 -19.09
C GLU A 131 21.61 1.18 -18.06
N ARG A 132 20.71 0.22 -17.81
CA ARG A 132 19.57 0.38 -16.90
C ARG A 132 20.03 0.49 -15.44
N PRO A 133 19.35 1.31 -14.62
CA PRO A 133 19.61 1.33 -13.20
C PRO A 133 19.35 -0.07 -12.61
N HIS A 134 20.24 -0.50 -11.73
CA HIS A 134 20.10 -1.80 -11.08
C HIS A 134 20.52 -1.75 -9.62
N VAL A 135 19.87 -2.61 -8.85
CA VAL A 135 20.14 -2.88 -7.43
C VAL A 135 20.54 -4.34 -7.34
N TRP A 136 21.75 -4.61 -6.87
CA TRP A 136 22.12 -5.94 -6.42
C TRP A 136 21.75 -6.04 -4.95
N TYR A 137 21.19 -7.16 -4.51
CA TYR A 137 20.95 -7.43 -3.10
C TYR A 137 21.32 -8.89 -2.81
N GLN A 138 22.45 -9.07 -2.14
CA GLN A 138 22.91 -10.37 -1.68
C GLN A 138 22.25 -10.74 -0.35
N LEU A 139 21.49 -11.84 -0.36
CA LEU A 139 20.72 -12.33 0.77
C LEU A 139 21.54 -13.30 1.63
N ASP A 140 21.36 -13.22 2.94
CA ASP A 140 21.74 -14.21 3.93
C ASP A 140 20.56 -14.44 4.90
N HIS A 141 20.75 -15.27 5.92
CA HIS A 141 19.70 -15.63 6.87
C HIS A 141 19.19 -14.44 7.71
N THR A 142 19.92 -13.32 7.79
CA THR A 142 19.40 -12.11 8.47
C THR A 142 18.28 -11.45 7.68
N ASP A 143 18.23 -11.67 6.37
CA ASP A 143 17.24 -11.07 5.48
C ASP A 143 15.92 -11.86 5.46
N ALA A 144 15.80 -12.94 6.25
CA ALA A 144 14.54 -13.64 6.48
C ALA A 144 13.53 -12.80 7.31
N ASP A 145 13.97 -11.67 7.84
CA ASP A 145 13.14 -10.65 8.46
C ASP A 145 12.64 -9.63 7.41
N PRO A 146 11.32 -9.42 7.25
CA PRO A 146 10.76 -8.44 6.32
C PRO A 146 11.31 -7.02 6.49
N ALA A 147 11.65 -6.61 7.72
CA ALA A 147 12.19 -5.28 7.98
C ALA A 147 13.57 -5.10 7.36
N VAL A 148 14.41 -6.11 7.53
CA VAL A 148 15.76 -6.14 6.99
C VAL A 148 15.69 -6.23 5.47
N PHE A 149 14.89 -7.17 4.95
CA PHE A 149 14.70 -7.38 3.51
C PHE A 149 14.23 -6.11 2.80
N LEU A 150 13.13 -5.52 3.24
CA LEU A 150 12.57 -4.31 2.64
C LEU A 150 13.45 -3.09 2.89
N GLY A 151 14.13 -3.02 4.04
CA GLY A 151 15.06 -1.94 4.35
C GLY A 151 16.24 -1.90 3.39
N TYR A 152 16.90 -3.04 3.14
CA TYR A 152 17.98 -3.13 2.15
C TYR A 152 17.48 -2.89 0.73
N LEU A 153 16.30 -3.39 0.39
CA LEU A 153 15.70 -3.18 -0.92
C LEU A 153 15.43 -1.68 -1.17
N ALA A 154 14.77 -1.00 -0.23
CA ALA A 154 14.48 0.42 -0.29
C ALA A 154 15.77 1.25 -0.29
N TYR A 155 16.73 0.93 0.57
CA TYR A 155 18.03 1.60 0.60
C TYR A 155 18.80 1.42 -0.71
N GLY A 156 18.76 0.22 -1.30
CA GLY A 156 19.37 -0.07 -2.60
C GLY A 156 18.77 0.77 -3.73
N ILE A 157 17.44 0.92 -3.76
CA ILE A 157 16.75 1.80 -4.72
C ILE A 157 17.11 3.27 -4.45
N GLN A 158 17.15 3.69 -3.18
CA GLN A 158 17.53 5.04 -2.77
C GLN A 158 18.93 5.46 -3.25
N GLN A 159 19.89 4.52 -3.33
CA GLN A 159 21.21 4.81 -3.90
C GLN A 159 21.17 5.17 -5.40
N ARG A 160 20.10 4.83 -6.10
CA ARG A 160 19.88 5.14 -7.52
C ARG A 160 18.91 6.30 -7.72
N ILE A 161 17.93 6.43 -6.84
CA ILE A 161 16.86 7.42 -6.91
C ILE A 161 16.84 8.20 -5.58
N PRO A 162 17.36 9.44 -5.56
CA PRO A 162 17.35 10.28 -4.36
C PRO A 162 15.94 10.45 -3.80
N ASN A 163 15.82 10.49 -2.47
CA ASN A 163 14.56 10.63 -1.70
C ASN A 163 13.60 9.43 -1.78
N PHE A 164 13.99 8.31 -2.40
CA PHE A 164 13.23 7.07 -2.31
C PHE A 164 13.36 6.43 -0.92
N GLY A 165 12.29 5.80 -0.44
CA GLY A 165 12.22 4.98 0.76
C GLY A 165 11.69 5.70 2.01
N GLU A 166 11.33 6.98 1.95
CA GLU A 166 10.91 7.74 3.16
C GLU A 166 9.71 7.07 3.84
N SER A 167 8.71 6.66 3.06
CA SER A 167 7.48 6.03 3.56
C SER A 167 7.73 4.59 3.97
N VAL A 168 8.54 3.84 3.21
CA VAL A 168 8.91 2.47 3.56
C VAL A 168 9.66 2.44 4.87
N PHE A 169 10.72 3.25 5.04
CA PHE A 169 11.49 3.29 6.28
C PHE A 169 10.63 3.66 7.49
N ALA A 170 9.69 4.58 7.32
CA ALA A 170 8.72 4.92 8.37
C ALA A 170 7.88 3.72 8.82
N TYR A 171 7.35 2.98 7.85
CA TYR A 171 6.56 1.78 8.11
C TYR A 171 7.39 0.67 8.77
N LEU A 172 8.66 0.53 8.38
CA LEU A 172 9.57 -0.45 8.98
C LEU A 172 9.89 -0.18 10.45
N GLN A 173 9.74 1.06 10.92
CA GLN A 173 9.84 1.40 12.35
C GLN A 173 8.58 1.01 13.16
N GLN A 174 7.66 0.22 12.58
CA GLN A 174 6.45 -0.29 13.24
C GLN A 174 6.47 -1.83 13.33
N PRO A 175 7.23 -2.42 14.29
CA PRO A 175 7.46 -3.87 14.35
C PRO A 175 6.18 -4.71 14.43
N GLN A 176 5.15 -4.18 15.08
CA GLN A 176 3.87 -4.87 15.23
C GLN A 176 3.05 -4.92 13.93
N GLU A 177 2.97 -3.81 13.20
CA GLU A 177 2.25 -3.76 11.91
C GLU A 177 2.94 -4.65 10.89
N LEU A 178 4.27 -4.56 10.82
CA LEU A 178 5.08 -5.39 9.93
C LEU A 178 5.00 -6.89 10.26
N ALA A 179 4.96 -7.25 11.55
CA ALA A 179 4.83 -8.65 11.96
C ALA A 179 3.44 -9.24 11.65
N GLN A 180 2.38 -8.45 11.75
CA GLN A 180 1.01 -8.91 11.52
C GLN A 180 0.60 -8.87 10.05
N GLN A 181 1.11 -7.89 9.30
CA GLN A 181 0.72 -7.62 7.92
C GLN A 181 1.94 -7.23 7.08
N PRO A 182 2.92 -8.14 6.93
CA PRO A 182 4.16 -7.86 6.20
C PRO A 182 3.90 -7.49 4.73
N GLU A 183 2.80 -7.95 4.14
CA GLU A 183 2.41 -7.63 2.77
C GLU A 183 2.07 -6.14 2.57
N ARG A 184 1.63 -5.43 3.62
CA ARG A 184 1.39 -3.98 3.53
C ARG A 184 2.67 -3.20 3.27
N ALA A 185 3.79 -3.67 3.81
CA ALA A 185 5.07 -3.03 3.55
C ALA A 185 5.50 -3.19 2.08
N ALA A 186 5.10 -4.28 1.42
CA ALA A 186 5.22 -4.43 -0.03
C ALA A 186 4.32 -3.42 -0.77
N ASP A 187 3.08 -3.20 -0.32
CA ASP A 187 2.18 -2.21 -0.93
C ASP A 187 2.76 -0.77 -0.84
N VAL A 188 3.32 -0.39 0.32
CA VAL A 188 3.99 0.92 0.50
C VAL A 188 5.16 1.05 -0.47
N LEU A 189 5.99 0.01 -0.59
CA LEU A 189 7.11 0.00 -1.53
C LEU A 189 6.63 0.11 -3.00
N LEU A 190 5.56 -0.60 -3.37
CA LEU A 190 4.99 -0.54 -4.73
C LEU A 190 4.45 0.85 -5.07
N ASN A 191 3.76 1.49 -4.13
CA ASN A 191 3.25 2.85 -4.32
C ASN A 191 4.42 3.84 -4.52
N GLU A 192 5.46 3.74 -3.71
CA GLU A 192 6.64 4.59 -3.85
C GLU A 192 7.42 4.30 -5.15
N ILE A 193 7.46 3.04 -5.59
CA ILE A 193 7.99 2.65 -6.91
C ILE A 193 7.19 3.32 -8.04
N LEU A 194 5.86 3.30 -7.96
CA LEU A 194 4.98 3.88 -8.97
C LEU A 194 5.13 5.41 -9.06
N GLU A 195 5.42 6.07 -7.94
CA GLU A 195 5.61 7.52 -7.88
C GLU A 195 7.02 7.98 -8.28
N GLY A 196 8.05 7.22 -7.86
CA GLY A 196 9.44 7.64 -7.95
C GLY A 196 10.24 7.07 -9.12
N ILE A 197 9.81 5.96 -9.74
CA ILE A 197 10.61 5.24 -10.75
C ILE A 197 10.06 5.48 -12.16
N GLU A 198 10.80 6.27 -12.94
CA GLU A 198 10.43 6.60 -14.33
C GLU A 198 11.03 5.62 -15.36
N GLN A 199 12.21 5.05 -15.09
CA GLN A 199 12.93 4.14 -16.00
C GLN A 199 12.93 2.71 -15.49
N GLN A 200 12.90 1.73 -16.39
CA GLN A 200 12.91 0.32 -16.00
C GLN A 200 14.20 -0.04 -15.22
N MET A 201 14.04 -0.52 -13.99
CA MET A 201 15.10 -0.89 -13.06
C MET A 201 15.18 -2.41 -12.89
N ILE A 202 16.40 -2.95 -12.78
CA ILE A 202 16.64 -4.37 -12.51
C ILE A 202 16.99 -4.57 -11.03
N ILE A 203 16.26 -5.44 -10.34
CA ILE A 203 16.53 -5.80 -8.94
C ILE A 203 17.02 -7.25 -8.93
N VAL A 204 18.23 -7.48 -8.44
CA VAL A 204 18.81 -8.83 -8.32
C VAL A 204 18.79 -9.27 -6.87
N LEU A 205 18.08 -10.36 -6.59
CA LEU A 205 18.05 -11.04 -5.30
C LEU A 205 18.99 -12.25 -5.39
N ASP A 206 20.22 -12.10 -4.92
CA ASP A 206 21.23 -13.16 -4.95
C ASP A 206 21.20 -14.02 -3.69
N ASP A 207 21.52 -15.31 -3.83
CA ASP A 207 21.50 -16.31 -2.78
C ASP A 207 20.16 -16.48 -2.03
N TYR A 208 19.02 -16.41 -2.74
CA TYR A 208 17.67 -16.44 -2.16
C TYR A 208 17.38 -17.64 -1.23
N HIS A 209 17.95 -18.80 -1.53
CA HIS A 209 17.89 -20.00 -0.69
C HIS A 209 18.33 -19.82 0.78
N HIS A 210 19.08 -18.76 1.12
CA HIS A 210 19.46 -18.48 2.51
C HIS A 210 18.31 -18.00 3.40
N LEU A 211 17.19 -17.58 2.82
CA LEU A 211 16.00 -17.16 3.59
C LEU A 211 15.28 -18.33 4.28
N GLY A 212 15.57 -19.58 3.86
CA GLY A 212 14.85 -20.77 4.32
C GLY A 212 13.48 -20.93 3.67
N SER A 213 12.75 -21.99 4.03
CA SER A 213 11.42 -22.29 3.49
C SER A 213 10.27 -21.67 4.29
N ASP A 214 10.54 -21.27 5.53
CA ASP A 214 9.55 -20.79 6.49
C ASP A 214 9.89 -19.35 6.90
N THR A 215 9.71 -18.42 5.95
CA THR A 215 9.90 -16.98 6.16
C THR A 215 8.71 -16.17 5.67
N PRO A 216 8.29 -15.12 6.40
CA PRO A 216 7.27 -14.18 5.94
C PRO A 216 7.70 -13.38 4.70
N VAL A 217 9.00 -13.34 4.36
CA VAL A 217 9.51 -12.64 3.16
C VAL A 217 8.96 -13.25 1.87
N HIS A 218 8.60 -14.53 1.86
CA HIS A 218 7.94 -15.15 0.70
C HIS A 218 6.59 -14.50 0.41
N ALA A 219 5.77 -14.24 1.44
CA ALA A 219 4.48 -13.57 1.28
C ALA A 219 4.65 -12.12 0.80
N VAL A 220 5.65 -11.41 1.32
CA VAL A 220 6.02 -10.06 0.88
C VAL A 220 6.40 -10.07 -0.61
N LEU A 221 7.26 -10.99 -1.02
CA LEU A 221 7.71 -11.07 -2.41
C LEU A 221 6.60 -11.56 -3.36
N ASP A 222 5.75 -12.50 -2.94
CA ASP A 222 4.55 -12.91 -3.69
C ASP A 222 3.61 -11.71 -3.91
N ARG A 223 3.40 -10.89 -2.88
CA ARG A 223 2.62 -9.64 -2.97
C ARG A 223 3.28 -8.67 -3.96
N LEU A 224 4.59 -8.45 -3.86
CA LEU A 224 5.33 -7.59 -4.79
C LEU A 224 5.19 -8.07 -6.23
N ILE A 225 5.40 -9.37 -6.48
CA ILE A 225 5.34 -9.95 -7.82
C ILE A 225 3.91 -9.87 -8.40
N ALA A 226 2.88 -10.07 -7.58
CA ALA A 226 1.49 -10.02 -8.02
C ALA A 226 1.06 -8.63 -8.53
N TYR A 227 1.69 -7.56 -8.04
CA TYR A 227 1.36 -6.17 -8.38
C TYR A 227 2.56 -5.39 -8.94
N LEU A 228 3.60 -6.10 -9.37
CA LEU A 228 4.86 -5.49 -9.78
C LEU A 228 4.61 -4.57 -10.98
N PRO A 229 4.94 -3.27 -10.90
CA PRO A 229 4.81 -2.40 -12.06
C PRO A 229 5.88 -2.76 -13.08
N ASP A 230 5.57 -2.61 -14.36
CA ASP A 230 6.51 -2.97 -15.43
C ASP A 230 7.85 -2.19 -15.43
N VAL A 231 7.96 -1.13 -14.61
CA VAL A 231 9.22 -0.40 -14.36
C VAL A 231 10.22 -1.21 -13.53
N ILE A 232 9.84 -2.37 -12.98
CA ILE A 232 10.74 -3.25 -12.23
C ILE A 232 10.83 -4.62 -12.91
N HIS A 233 12.06 -5.12 -13.05
CA HIS A 233 12.35 -6.51 -13.38
C HIS A 233 13.12 -7.16 -12.22
N ILE A 234 12.63 -8.29 -11.69
CA ILE A 234 13.28 -9.00 -10.59
C ILE A 234 14.04 -10.22 -11.12
N VAL A 235 15.34 -10.30 -10.86
CA VAL A 235 16.16 -11.49 -11.09
C VAL A 235 16.41 -12.20 -9.77
N ILE A 236 15.94 -13.43 -9.61
CA ILE A 236 16.14 -14.24 -8.41
C ILE A 236 17.20 -15.30 -8.69
N ILE A 237 18.28 -15.32 -7.91
CA ILE A 237 19.33 -16.33 -7.99
C ILE A 237 19.21 -17.25 -6.79
N SER A 238 19.03 -18.55 -7.03
CA SER A 238 18.82 -19.53 -5.96
C SER A 238 19.44 -20.89 -6.28
N ARG A 239 19.63 -21.73 -5.26
CA ARG A 239 20.06 -23.13 -5.45
C ARG A 239 18.90 -24.05 -5.82
N GLU A 240 17.75 -23.76 -5.27
CA GLU A 240 16.50 -24.48 -5.45
C GLU A 240 15.41 -23.51 -5.87
N ILE A 241 14.31 -24.04 -6.41
CA ILE A 241 13.15 -23.22 -6.78
C ILE A 241 12.57 -22.65 -5.47
N PRO A 242 12.51 -21.32 -5.31
CA PRO A 242 11.94 -20.71 -4.11
C PRO A 242 10.48 -21.14 -3.90
N PRO A 243 10.01 -21.25 -2.65
CA PRO A 243 8.61 -21.58 -2.34
C PRO A 243 7.67 -20.38 -2.53
N LEU A 244 7.79 -19.73 -3.69
CA LEU A 244 6.97 -18.61 -4.13
C LEU A 244 5.78 -19.13 -4.96
N SER A 245 4.70 -18.36 -5.02
CA SER A 245 3.47 -18.68 -5.75
C SER A 245 3.62 -18.51 -7.27
N LEU A 246 4.66 -19.10 -7.87
CA LEU A 246 5.07 -18.94 -9.27
C LEU A 246 4.17 -19.69 -10.27
N ALA A 247 3.24 -20.52 -9.79
CA ALA A 247 2.39 -21.36 -10.65
C ALA A 247 1.58 -20.54 -11.66
N ARG A 248 1.05 -19.38 -11.24
CA ARG A 248 0.30 -18.46 -12.11
C ARG A 248 1.19 -17.83 -13.18
N LEU A 249 2.40 -17.40 -12.81
CA LEU A 249 3.34 -16.80 -13.77
C LEU A 249 3.79 -17.83 -14.82
N ARG A 250 3.96 -19.10 -14.42
CA ARG A 250 4.28 -20.19 -15.34
C ARG A 250 3.16 -20.51 -16.32
N SER A 251 1.89 -20.43 -15.89
CA SER A 251 0.76 -20.68 -16.79
C SER A 251 0.50 -19.54 -17.78
N GLN A 252 1.01 -18.35 -17.50
CA GLN A 252 0.84 -17.14 -18.31
C GLN A 252 2.07 -16.81 -19.16
N ASP A 253 3.09 -17.68 -19.19
CA ASP A 253 4.41 -17.45 -19.83
C ASP A 253 5.13 -16.16 -19.36
N SER A 254 4.81 -15.69 -18.14
CA SER A 254 5.30 -14.45 -17.53
C SER A 254 6.57 -14.64 -16.66
N LEU A 255 7.25 -15.78 -16.76
CA LEU A 255 8.43 -16.14 -15.97
C LEU A 255 9.53 -16.71 -16.86
N SER A 256 10.72 -16.10 -16.85
CA SER A 256 11.91 -16.69 -17.46
C SER A 256 12.64 -17.59 -16.47
N LEU A 257 12.87 -18.85 -16.82
CA LEU A 257 13.64 -19.81 -16.00
C LEU A 257 14.97 -20.12 -16.69
N VAL A 258 16.09 -19.99 -15.99
CA VAL A 258 17.41 -20.48 -16.41
C VAL A 258 17.85 -21.53 -15.38
N ASP A 259 17.84 -22.79 -15.80
CA ASP A 259 18.08 -23.91 -14.89
C ASP A 259 19.52 -24.45 -14.95
N ARG A 260 19.76 -25.56 -14.27
CA ARG A 260 21.06 -26.24 -14.27
C ARG A 260 21.49 -26.66 -15.68
N ALA A 261 20.61 -27.22 -16.50
CA ALA A 261 20.97 -27.72 -17.82
C ALA A 261 21.39 -26.56 -18.73
N ASP A 262 20.72 -25.41 -18.59
CA ASP A 262 21.09 -24.18 -19.29
C ASP A 262 22.49 -23.68 -18.91
N LEU A 263 22.91 -23.83 -17.65
CA LEU A 263 24.16 -23.29 -17.13
C LEU A 263 25.40 -24.14 -17.42
N LEU A 264 25.26 -25.40 -17.81
CA LEU A 264 26.40 -26.26 -18.18
C LEU A 264 27.14 -25.67 -19.39
N PHE A 265 28.47 -25.74 -19.38
CA PHE A 265 29.30 -25.29 -20.47
C PHE A 265 29.16 -26.24 -21.66
N THR A 266 28.93 -25.69 -22.85
CA THR A 266 28.99 -26.47 -24.10
C THR A 266 30.42 -26.84 -24.43
N ASP A 267 30.63 -27.73 -25.41
CA ASP A 267 31.97 -28.08 -25.88
C ASP A 267 32.70 -26.84 -26.44
N GLU A 268 32.00 -25.97 -27.16
CA GLU A 268 32.54 -24.70 -27.67
C GLU A 268 32.88 -23.74 -26.53
N GLU A 269 31.99 -23.58 -25.54
CA GLU A 269 32.25 -22.76 -24.36
C GLU A 269 33.42 -23.30 -23.53
N THR A 270 33.55 -24.63 -23.42
CA THR A 270 34.64 -25.31 -22.70
C THR A 270 35.97 -25.10 -23.40
N GLN A 271 36.02 -25.31 -24.71
CA GLN A 271 37.22 -25.06 -25.50
C GLN A 271 37.67 -23.59 -25.39
N GLU A 272 36.71 -22.67 -25.46
CA GLU A 272 36.99 -21.24 -25.39
C GLU A 272 37.40 -20.79 -23.98
N LEU A 273 36.80 -21.37 -22.93
CA LEU A 273 37.21 -21.17 -21.54
C LEU A 273 38.68 -21.55 -21.35
N PHE A 274 39.06 -22.74 -21.80
CA PHE A 274 40.45 -23.21 -21.65
C PHE A 274 41.43 -22.34 -22.43
N ARG A 275 41.06 -21.96 -23.66
CA ARG A 275 41.91 -21.14 -24.53
C ARG A 275 42.08 -19.71 -24.01
N LYS A 276 40.97 -19.01 -23.71
CA LYS A 276 40.97 -17.57 -23.39
C LYS A 276 41.20 -17.27 -21.91
N VAL A 277 40.68 -18.10 -21.01
CA VAL A 277 40.71 -17.85 -19.56
C VAL A 277 41.77 -18.69 -18.86
N PHE A 278 42.05 -19.91 -19.34
CA PHE A 278 43.03 -20.78 -18.69
C PHE A 278 44.39 -20.79 -19.39
N GLY A 279 44.50 -20.22 -20.60
CA GLY A 279 45.73 -20.19 -21.39
C GLY A 279 46.20 -21.57 -21.87
N LEU A 280 45.29 -22.55 -21.96
CA LEU A 280 45.57 -23.93 -22.34
C LEU A 280 44.79 -24.30 -23.61
N ALA A 281 45.47 -24.89 -24.60
CA ALA A 281 44.82 -25.43 -25.79
C ALA A 281 44.46 -26.91 -25.57
N LEU A 282 43.15 -27.21 -25.53
CA LEU A 282 42.68 -28.60 -25.45
C LEU A 282 42.75 -29.27 -26.83
N THR A 283 43.24 -30.51 -26.86
CA THR A 283 43.06 -31.39 -28.03
C THR A 283 41.62 -31.86 -28.14
N GLN A 284 41.18 -32.28 -29.32
CA GLN A 284 39.84 -32.83 -29.53
C GLN A 284 39.55 -34.07 -28.66
N GLN A 285 40.57 -34.86 -28.35
CA GLN A 285 40.46 -35.99 -27.43
C GLN A 285 40.22 -35.51 -26.00
N GLN A 286 41.02 -34.55 -25.51
CA GLN A 286 40.84 -33.96 -24.18
C GLN A 286 39.51 -33.21 -24.03
N LEU A 287 39.02 -32.55 -25.08
CA LEU A 287 37.73 -31.85 -25.06
C LEU A 287 36.58 -32.84 -24.88
N ARG A 288 36.54 -33.94 -25.65
CA ARG A 288 35.54 -35.01 -25.48
C ARG A 288 35.64 -35.66 -24.11
N GLU A 289 36.87 -35.93 -23.68
CA GLU A 289 37.13 -36.60 -22.42
C GLU A 289 36.79 -35.73 -21.20
N TYR A 290 37.05 -34.42 -21.24
CA TYR A 290 36.61 -33.48 -20.21
C TYR A 290 35.11 -33.20 -20.29
N GLY A 291 34.53 -33.13 -21.49
CA GLY A 291 33.09 -32.97 -21.70
C GLY A 291 32.28 -34.14 -21.14
N GLU A 292 32.68 -35.38 -21.43
CA GLU A 292 32.04 -36.60 -20.90
C GLU A 292 32.16 -36.72 -19.38
N ARG A 293 33.27 -36.26 -18.79
CA ARG A 293 33.58 -36.47 -17.36
C ARG A 293 33.13 -35.33 -16.44
N THR A 294 33.10 -34.10 -16.95
CA THR A 294 32.68 -32.92 -16.17
C THR A 294 31.25 -32.51 -16.48
N HIS A 295 30.67 -33.03 -17.57
CA HIS A 295 29.38 -32.64 -18.11
C HIS A 295 29.22 -31.11 -18.24
N GLY A 296 30.31 -30.38 -18.48
CA GLY A 296 30.29 -28.91 -18.59
C GLY A 296 30.14 -28.17 -17.25
N TRP A 297 30.28 -28.83 -16.10
CA TRP A 297 30.21 -28.17 -14.80
C TRP A 297 31.45 -27.30 -14.55
N ILE A 298 31.26 -25.98 -14.46
CA ILE A 298 32.36 -25.01 -14.39
C ILE A 298 33.31 -25.22 -13.19
N THR A 299 32.82 -25.64 -12.03
CA THR A 299 33.70 -25.96 -10.88
C THR A 299 34.63 -27.12 -11.21
N ALA A 300 34.13 -28.19 -11.85
CA ALA A 300 34.96 -29.32 -12.25
C ALA A 300 35.98 -28.91 -13.32
N LEU A 301 35.59 -28.06 -14.28
CA LEU A 301 36.52 -27.53 -15.30
C LEU A 301 37.63 -26.64 -14.68
N GLN A 302 37.29 -25.82 -13.67
CA GLN A 302 38.28 -25.05 -12.91
C GLN A 302 39.23 -25.95 -12.10
N LEU A 303 38.73 -27.06 -11.57
CA LEU A 303 39.53 -28.03 -10.82
C LEU A 303 40.51 -28.80 -11.72
N VAL A 304 40.05 -29.25 -12.88
CA VAL A 304 40.90 -29.88 -13.92
C VAL A 304 42.06 -28.95 -14.29
N ARG A 305 41.79 -27.64 -14.47
CA ARG A 305 42.84 -26.64 -14.73
C ARG A 305 43.87 -26.58 -13.59
N GLN A 306 43.46 -26.51 -12.33
CA GLN A 306 44.38 -26.34 -11.20
C GLN A 306 45.37 -27.52 -11.06
N VAL A 307 44.88 -28.74 -11.26
CA VAL A 307 45.75 -29.93 -11.25
C VAL A 307 46.65 -29.96 -12.49
N ALA A 308 46.11 -29.64 -13.68
CA ALA A 308 46.91 -29.56 -14.90
C ALA A 308 48.03 -28.51 -14.81
N GLN A 309 47.79 -27.35 -14.21
CA GLN A 309 48.80 -26.29 -14.06
C GLN A 309 49.91 -26.64 -13.06
N ARG A 310 49.61 -27.42 -12.00
CA ARG A 310 50.58 -27.79 -10.97
C ARG A 310 51.41 -29.04 -11.34
N GLN A 311 50.90 -29.94 -12.17
CA GLN A 311 51.67 -31.07 -12.71
C GLN A 311 52.80 -30.65 -13.65
N ILE A 312 52.74 -29.43 -14.22
CA ILE A 312 53.78 -28.89 -15.10
C ILE A 312 55.06 -28.51 -14.33
N GLY A 313 55.09 -28.57 -12.99
CA GLY A 313 56.24 -28.15 -12.16
C GLY A 313 56.67 -29.05 -10.98
N ALA A 314 56.09 -30.23 -10.76
CA ALA A 314 56.40 -31.06 -9.58
C ALA A 314 57.02 -32.44 -9.93
N GLU A 315 58.13 -32.81 -9.28
CA GLU A 315 58.80 -34.12 -9.38
C GLU A 315 58.04 -35.26 -8.64
N ARG A 316 56.70 -35.24 -8.62
CA ARG A 316 55.88 -36.35 -8.08
C ARG A 316 55.32 -37.20 -9.22
N LYS A 317 55.19 -38.52 -8.97
CA LYS A 317 54.62 -39.48 -9.93
C LYS A 317 53.31 -38.93 -10.51
N PRO A 318 53.12 -38.97 -11.85
CA PRO A 318 51.88 -38.55 -12.47
C PRO A 318 50.78 -39.51 -12.01
N VAL A 319 49.92 -39.04 -11.09
CA VAL A 319 48.63 -39.68 -10.85
C VAL A 319 47.70 -39.16 -11.92
N ASP A 320 47.04 -40.07 -12.61
CA ASP A 320 46.07 -39.73 -13.65
C ASP A 320 44.88 -38.97 -13.02
N PRO A 321 44.72 -37.65 -13.24
CA PRO A 321 43.61 -36.87 -12.70
C PRO A 321 42.24 -37.41 -13.17
N LEU A 322 42.25 -38.26 -14.19
CA LEU A 322 41.08 -38.84 -14.84
C LEU A 322 40.45 -39.99 -14.03
N ALA A 323 41.18 -40.67 -13.13
CA ALA A 323 40.66 -41.82 -12.39
C ALA A 323 39.58 -41.44 -11.33
N VAL A 324 39.60 -40.20 -10.84
CA VAL A 324 38.69 -39.69 -9.79
C VAL A 324 37.37 -39.18 -10.38
N LEU A 325 37.36 -38.79 -11.65
CA LEU A 325 36.18 -38.23 -12.33
C LEU A 325 35.05 -39.25 -12.61
N HIS A 326 35.20 -40.50 -12.18
CA HIS A 326 34.16 -41.54 -12.24
C HIS A 326 33.23 -41.57 -11.01
N GLN A 327 33.46 -40.68 -10.03
CA GLN A 327 32.72 -40.64 -8.76
C GLN A 327 31.67 -39.51 -8.76
N SER A 328 30.84 -39.41 -7.71
CA SER A 328 29.79 -38.38 -7.65
C SER A 328 30.40 -36.96 -7.63
N GLU A 329 29.62 -35.92 -7.97
CA GLU A 329 30.09 -34.51 -7.92
C GLU A 329 30.71 -34.12 -6.57
N ARG A 330 30.20 -34.72 -5.49
CA ARG A 330 30.71 -34.55 -4.13
C ARG A 330 32.10 -35.17 -3.97
N ASP A 331 32.31 -36.37 -4.50
CA ASP A 331 33.57 -37.10 -4.39
C ASP A 331 34.66 -36.44 -5.25
N ILE A 332 34.30 -35.98 -6.44
CA ILE A 332 35.17 -35.17 -7.32
C ILE A 332 35.62 -33.91 -6.56
N PHE A 333 34.68 -33.18 -5.94
CA PHE A 333 35.02 -31.99 -5.17
C PHE A 333 35.89 -32.33 -3.94
N GLU A 334 35.56 -33.37 -3.17
CA GLU A 334 36.29 -33.75 -1.95
C GLU A 334 37.74 -34.12 -2.27
N TYR A 335 37.99 -34.88 -3.35
CA TYR A 335 39.35 -35.21 -3.77
C TYR A 335 40.16 -33.96 -4.14
N PHE A 336 39.61 -33.09 -4.99
CA PHE A 336 40.37 -31.89 -5.40
C PHE A 336 40.50 -30.88 -4.27
N ALA A 337 39.53 -30.76 -3.38
CA ALA A 337 39.65 -29.96 -2.16
C ALA A 337 40.81 -30.46 -1.28
N GLU A 338 41.01 -31.78 -1.17
CA GLU A 338 42.15 -32.37 -0.47
C GLU A 338 43.48 -32.03 -1.17
N GLU A 339 43.57 -32.15 -2.50
CA GLU A 339 44.78 -31.81 -3.27
C GLU A 339 45.13 -30.30 -3.18
N VAL A 340 44.12 -29.43 -3.25
CA VAL A 340 44.29 -27.98 -3.11
C VAL A 340 44.73 -27.64 -1.69
N PHE A 341 44.10 -28.25 -0.67
CA PHE A 341 44.42 -28.03 0.73
C PHE A 341 45.81 -28.56 1.11
N ALA A 342 46.15 -29.78 0.70
CA ALA A 342 47.43 -30.43 1.01
C ALA A 342 48.64 -29.73 0.37
N ALA A 343 48.42 -28.95 -0.69
CA ALA A 343 49.45 -28.16 -1.34
C ALA A 343 49.82 -26.86 -0.60
N GLU A 344 48.98 -26.39 0.33
CA GLU A 344 49.25 -25.17 1.10
C GLU A 344 50.21 -25.45 2.28
N PRO A 345 51.00 -24.45 2.73
CA PRO A 345 51.86 -24.61 3.90
C PRO A 345 51.07 -24.98 5.18
N PRO A 346 51.65 -25.73 6.14
CA PRO A 346 50.95 -26.16 7.36
C PRO A 346 50.30 -25.00 8.14
N GLU A 347 50.96 -23.85 8.21
CA GLU A 347 50.44 -22.63 8.85
C GLU A 347 49.18 -22.09 8.15
N VAL A 348 49.12 -22.17 6.82
CA VAL A 348 47.97 -21.74 6.00
C VAL A 348 46.84 -22.77 6.06
N GLN A 349 47.16 -24.07 6.12
CA GLN A 349 46.18 -25.12 6.33
C GLN A 349 45.41 -24.94 7.64
N GLN A 350 46.14 -24.69 8.75
CA GLN A 350 45.56 -24.38 10.05
C GLN A 350 44.67 -23.14 9.98
N PHE A 351 45.18 -22.07 9.36
CA PHE A 351 44.43 -20.84 9.17
C PHE A 351 43.12 -21.07 8.41
N LEU A 352 43.16 -21.76 7.27
CA LEU A 352 42.00 -22.09 6.43
C LEU A 352 40.92 -22.86 7.21
N MET A 353 41.32 -23.85 8.01
CA MET A 353 40.38 -24.65 8.81
C MET A 353 39.65 -23.80 9.86
N HIS A 354 40.34 -22.87 10.51
CA HIS A 354 39.74 -22.03 11.55
C HIS A 354 38.89 -20.89 10.97
N ILE A 355 39.32 -20.23 9.89
CA ILE A 355 38.48 -19.20 9.24
C ILE A 355 37.23 -19.79 8.59
N ALA A 356 37.17 -21.11 8.38
CA ALA A 356 35.98 -21.78 7.86
C ALA A 356 34.79 -21.69 8.84
N LEU A 357 35.03 -21.42 10.12
CA LEU A 357 33.96 -21.13 11.09
C LEU A 357 33.32 -19.74 10.88
N LEU A 358 33.99 -18.83 10.17
CA LEU A 358 33.47 -17.50 9.88
C LEU A 358 32.65 -17.51 8.59
N ASP A 359 31.47 -16.92 8.60
CA ASP A 359 30.66 -16.72 7.39
C ASP A 359 31.29 -15.68 6.44
N ARG A 360 32.04 -14.73 7.02
CA ARG A 360 32.73 -13.65 6.29
C ARG A 360 34.14 -13.47 6.84
N VAL A 361 35.12 -13.47 5.93
CA VAL A 361 36.55 -13.45 6.27
C VAL A 361 37.10 -12.05 6.00
N ALA A 362 36.92 -11.15 6.96
CA ALA A 362 37.49 -9.80 6.89
C ALA A 362 38.95 -9.80 7.37
N ILE A 363 39.84 -9.08 6.67
CA ILE A 363 41.27 -9.01 7.04
C ILE A 363 41.46 -8.62 8.51
N GLU A 364 40.73 -7.60 8.98
CA GLU A 364 40.82 -7.12 10.36
C GLU A 364 40.39 -8.17 11.40
N THR A 365 39.31 -8.91 11.08
CA THR A 365 38.81 -10.00 11.94
C THR A 365 39.85 -11.10 12.03
N CYS A 366 40.40 -11.52 10.89
CA CYS A 366 41.46 -12.52 10.84
C CYS A 366 42.74 -12.06 11.55
N ALA A 367 43.16 -10.82 11.37
CA ALA A 367 44.37 -10.29 12.01
C ALA A 367 44.28 -10.26 13.55
N ARG A 368 43.06 -10.17 14.10
CA ARG A 368 42.83 -10.18 15.54
C ARG A 368 42.63 -11.59 16.10
N LEU A 369 41.89 -12.44 15.38
CA LEU A 369 41.64 -13.83 15.79
C LEU A 369 42.86 -14.74 15.59
N PHE A 370 43.68 -14.46 14.58
CA PHE A 370 44.85 -15.25 14.17
C PHE A 370 46.08 -14.34 14.01
N PRO A 371 46.58 -13.72 15.09
CA PRO A 371 47.67 -12.74 15.03
C PRO A 371 49.00 -13.33 14.50
N GLU A 372 49.17 -14.65 14.59
CA GLU A 372 50.31 -15.39 14.06
C GLU A 372 50.35 -15.45 12.52
N VAL A 373 49.22 -15.22 11.84
CA VAL A 373 49.13 -15.24 10.38
C VAL A 373 49.01 -13.83 9.83
N ARG A 374 49.87 -13.48 8.86
CA ARG A 374 49.75 -12.22 8.10
C ARG A 374 48.59 -12.31 7.11
N SER A 375 47.36 -12.19 7.62
CA SER A 375 46.11 -12.30 6.84
C SER A 375 46.07 -11.35 5.63
N SER A 376 46.66 -10.15 5.76
CA SER A 376 46.79 -9.17 4.67
C SER A 376 47.66 -9.61 3.49
N VAL A 377 48.47 -10.66 3.65
CA VAL A 377 49.29 -11.26 2.60
C VAL A 377 48.69 -12.59 2.14
N VAL A 378 48.28 -13.42 3.09
CA VAL A 378 47.78 -14.78 2.82
C VAL A 378 46.45 -14.77 2.08
N LEU A 379 45.46 -13.96 2.50
CA LEU A 379 44.14 -13.93 1.86
C LEU A 379 44.20 -13.49 0.38
N PRO A 380 44.89 -12.39 0.00
CA PRO A 380 45.07 -12.06 -1.41
C PRO A 380 45.84 -13.13 -2.21
N ALA A 381 46.80 -13.82 -1.59
CA ALA A 381 47.55 -14.90 -2.24
C ALA A 381 46.66 -16.11 -2.52
N LEU A 382 45.80 -16.50 -1.58
CA LEU A 382 44.83 -17.59 -1.73
C LEU A 382 43.82 -17.29 -2.86
N VAL A 383 43.35 -16.04 -2.97
CA VAL A 383 42.49 -15.61 -4.08
C VAL A 383 43.23 -15.67 -5.42
N ARG A 384 44.46 -15.15 -5.51
CA ARG A 384 45.27 -15.24 -6.73
C ARG A 384 45.58 -16.69 -7.13
N GLY A 385 45.76 -17.56 -6.14
CA GLY A 385 45.95 -19.00 -6.33
C GLY A 385 44.66 -19.77 -6.66
N ASN A 386 43.51 -19.09 -6.72
CA ASN A 386 42.18 -19.69 -6.91
C ASN A 386 41.83 -20.77 -5.85
N VAL A 387 42.28 -20.62 -4.61
CA VAL A 387 41.99 -21.53 -3.49
C VAL A 387 40.56 -21.33 -2.98
N PHE A 388 39.59 -21.60 -3.86
CA PHE A 388 38.16 -21.57 -3.58
C PHE A 388 37.71 -20.37 -2.73
N MET A 389 38.28 -19.20 -3.00
CA MET A 389 38.07 -17.98 -2.23
C MET A 389 37.82 -16.81 -3.18
N THR A 390 36.88 -15.95 -2.82
CA THR A 390 36.47 -14.78 -3.64
C THR A 390 36.51 -13.51 -2.80
N VAL A 391 36.63 -12.35 -3.45
CA VAL A 391 36.65 -11.02 -2.82
C VAL A 391 35.28 -10.36 -2.97
N ALA A 392 34.76 -9.82 -1.87
CA ALA A 392 33.41 -9.27 -1.77
C ALA A 392 33.32 -7.72 -1.74
N SER A 393 34.39 -6.95 -2.06
CA SER A 393 34.42 -5.49 -1.82
C SER A 393 35.34 -4.63 -2.72
N ASP A 394 35.08 -3.31 -2.71
CA ASP A 394 35.81 -2.18 -3.31
C ASP A 394 36.43 -1.22 -2.25
N ARG A 395 37.71 -0.88 -2.46
CA ARG A 395 38.42 0.37 -2.10
C ARG A 395 38.69 0.75 -0.64
N THR A 396 38.03 0.24 0.40
CA THR A 396 38.42 0.59 1.80
C THR A 396 38.54 -0.57 2.78
N GLY A 397 38.25 -1.80 2.36
CA GLY A 397 38.49 -3.01 3.15
C GLY A 397 38.16 -4.27 2.35
N GLU A 398 39.13 -5.15 2.15
CA GLU A 398 38.92 -6.41 1.43
C GLU A 398 38.24 -7.44 2.34
N GLU A 399 37.00 -7.82 2.01
CA GLU A 399 36.31 -8.96 2.63
C GLU A 399 36.41 -10.18 1.70
N TYR A 400 36.65 -11.35 2.29
CA TYR A 400 36.84 -12.60 1.58
C TYR A 400 35.75 -13.60 1.94
N ARG A 401 35.42 -14.49 0.99
CA ARG A 401 34.46 -15.58 1.19
C ARG A 401 35.00 -16.89 0.65
N LEU A 402 34.93 -17.94 1.48
CA LEU A 402 35.21 -19.31 1.07
C LEU A 402 34.06 -19.87 0.24
N HIS A 403 34.39 -20.68 -0.75
CA HIS A 403 33.39 -21.44 -1.50
C HIS A 403 32.67 -22.40 -0.53
N PRO A 404 31.33 -22.48 -0.53
CA PRO A 404 30.57 -23.24 0.46
C PRO A 404 30.98 -24.72 0.59
N LEU A 405 31.26 -25.37 -0.54
CA LEU A 405 31.73 -26.76 -0.54
C LEU A 405 33.12 -26.90 0.10
N PHE A 406 34.00 -25.91 -0.10
CA PHE A 406 35.33 -25.89 0.50
C PHE A 406 35.25 -25.59 1.99
N GLN A 407 34.39 -24.65 2.40
CA GLN A 407 34.12 -24.36 3.81
C GLN A 407 33.59 -25.60 4.55
N SER A 408 32.67 -26.36 3.95
CA SER A 408 32.15 -27.62 4.53
C SER A 408 33.21 -28.71 4.63
N PHE A 409 34.10 -28.81 3.64
CA PHE A 409 35.28 -29.69 3.70
C PHE A 409 36.21 -29.29 4.87
N LEU A 410 36.55 -28.00 4.99
CA LEU A 410 37.41 -27.47 6.05
C LEU A 410 36.81 -27.67 7.44
N ARG A 411 35.51 -27.40 7.65
CA ARG A 411 34.81 -27.62 8.92
C ARG A 411 34.84 -29.09 9.35
N ARG A 412 34.65 -30.04 8.41
CA ARG A 412 34.76 -31.48 8.71
C ARG A 412 36.17 -31.87 9.11
N ARG A 413 37.18 -31.32 8.44
CA ARG A 413 38.59 -31.59 8.76
C ARG A 413 39.00 -31.02 10.12
N LEU A 414 38.62 -29.77 10.41
CA LEU A 414 38.80 -29.15 11.73
C LEU A 414 38.20 -30.05 12.83
N ARG A 415 36.96 -30.52 12.64
CA ARG A 415 36.30 -31.43 13.59
C ARG A 415 37.03 -32.76 13.75
N ALA A 416 37.62 -33.30 12.69
CA ALA A 416 38.40 -34.54 12.76
C ALA A 416 39.73 -34.34 13.51
N GLU A 417 40.31 -33.14 13.44
CA GLU A 417 41.61 -32.83 14.03
C GLU A 417 41.53 -32.45 15.51
N ILE A 418 40.67 -31.48 15.86
CA ILE A 418 40.57 -30.95 17.23
C ILE A 418 39.36 -31.50 18.01
N GLY A 419 38.56 -32.36 17.40
CA GLY A 419 37.37 -32.95 18.00
C GLY A 419 36.23 -31.94 18.21
N LEU A 420 35.08 -32.45 18.68
CA LEU A 420 33.91 -31.63 18.97
C LEU A 420 34.16 -30.56 20.03
N ALA A 421 34.85 -30.92 21.12
CA ALA A 421 35.14 -29.99 22.21
C ALA A 421 36.11 -28.87 21.79
N GLY A 422 37.08 -29.17 20.91
CA GLY A 422 37.97 -28.16 20.34
C GLY A 422 37.23 -27.19 19.43
N VAL A 423 36.36 -27.69 18.54
CA VAL A 423 35.52 -26.84 17.68
C VAL A 423 34.62 -25.93 18.52
N ALA A 424 34.00 -26.45 19.58
CA ALA A 424 33.19 -25.64 20.50
C ALA A 424 34.00 -24.52 21.17
N ALA A 425 35.24 -24.80 21.60
CA ALA A 425 36.14 -23.78 22.16
C ALA A 425 36.50 -22.69 21.14
N GLU A 426 36.67 -23.07 19.86
CA GLU A 426 36.91 -22.11 18.78
C GLU A 426 35.70 -21.23 18.48
N HIS A 427 34.48 -21.79 18.50
CA HIS A 427 33.26 -21.00 18.44
C HIS A 427 33.15 -20.04 19.63
N ALA A 428 33.45 -20.48 20.84
CA ALA A 428 33.46 -19.61 22.02
C ALA A 428 34.46 -18.45 21.88
N ARG A 429 35.66 -18.71 21.34
CA ARG A 429 36.65 -17.66 21.04
C ARG A 429 36.15 -16.66 20.00
N CYS A 430 35.48 -17.13 18.94
CA CYS A 430 34.86 -16.26 17.94
C CYS A 430 33.72 -15.43 18.55
N ALA A 431 32.90 -16.02 19.41
CA ALA A 431 31.83 -15.32 20.10
C ALA A 431 32.35 -14.16 20.95
N GLU A 432 33.36 -14.38 21.79
CA GLU A 432 34.01 -13.33 22.60
C GLU A 432 34.55 -12.18 21.74
N PHE A 433 35.16 -12.50 20.60
CA PHE A 433 35.60 -11.46 19.67
C PHE A 433 34.44 -10.58 19.18
N PHE A 434 33.34 -11.19 18.74
CA PHE A 434 32.17 -10.42 18.26
C PHE A 434 31.50 -9.62 19.39
N LEU A 435 31.48 -10.14 20.62
CA LEU A 435 31.02 -9.41 21.80
C LEU A 435 31.80 -8.12 22.03
N THR A 436 33.15 -8.16 21.96
CA THR A 436 33.97 -6.95 22.15
C THR A 436 33.74 -5.86 21.09
N ARG A 437 33.12 -6.20 19.96
CA ARG A 437 32.78 -5.27 18.85
C ARG A 437 31.31 -4.87 18.81
N GLY A 438 30.49 -5.34 19.75
CA GLY A 438 29.05 -5.09 19.76
C GLY A 438 28.25 -5.84 18.69
N ALA A 439 28.84 -6.89 18.09
CA ALA A 439 28.18 -7.71 17.07
C ALA A 439 27.45 -8.90 17.71
N TRP A 440 26.46 -8.60 18.56
CA TRP A 440 25.80 -9.58 19.44
C TRP A 440 25.15 -10.74 18.69
N GLU A 441 24.56 -10.49 17.52
CA GLU A 441 23.90 -11.52 16.71
C GLU A 441 24.88 -12.57 16.18
N ALA A 442 26.06 -12.13 15.73
CA ALA A 442 27.13 -13.04 15.33
C ALA A 442 27.67 -13.83 16.54
N ALA A 443 27.80 -13.17 17.69
CA ALA A 443 28.23 -13.83 18.92
C ALA A 443 27.27 -14.93 19.37
N VAL A 444 25.96 -14.66 19.43
CA VAL A 444 24.94 -15.65 19.84
C VAL A 444 24.94 -16.86 18.91
N ARG A 445 25.08 -16.68 17.60
CA ARG A 445 25.19 -17.82 16.65
C ARG A 445 26.40 -18.70 16.93
N HIS A 446 27.57 -18.09 17.16
CA HIS A 446 28.76 -18.86 17.52
C HIS A 446 28.55 -19.60 18.85
N LEU A 447 27.90 -18.99 19.86
CA LEU A 447 27.59 -19.67 21.12
C LEU A 447 26.63 -20.86 20.91
N LEU A 448 25.62 -20.72 20.06
CA LEU A 448 24.70 -21.81 19.72
C LEU A 448 25.41 -22.94 18.96
N GLU A 449 26.24 -22.63 17.96
CA GLU A 449 27.04 -23.63 17.23
C GLU A 449 28.08 -24.33 18.14
N GLY A 450 28.57 -23.63 19.17
CA GLY A 450 29.45 -24.18 20.21
C GLY A 450 28.72 -24.85 21.39
N GLU A 451 27.39 -25.00 21.33
CA GLU A 451 26.53 -25.56 22.39
C GLU A 451 26.65 -24.84 23.75
N ASN A 452 27.10 -23.58 23.77
CA ASN A 452 27.13 -22.73 24.96
C ASN A 452 25.80 -21.99 25.14
N PHE A 453 24.74 -22.78 25.39
CA PHE A 453 23.36 -22.33 25.38
C PHE A 453 23.05 -21.32 26.50
N ASP A 454 23.62 -21.48 27.69
CA ASP A 454 23.36 -20.57 28.82
C ASP A 454 23.91 -19.17 28.53
N ARG A 455 25.14 -19.06 28.02
CA ARG A 455 25.71 -17.76 27.62
C ARG A 455 24.95 -17.14 26.46
N ALA A 456 24.45 -17.94 25.52
CA ALA A 456 23.59 -17.45 24.44
C ALA A 456 22.27 -16.88 25.00
N ALA A 457 21.62 -17.58 25.92
CA ALA A 457 20.40 -17.13 26.58
C ALA A 457 20.62 -15.85 27.40
N GLU A 458 21.74 -15.73 28.12
CA GLU A 458 22.15 -14.52 28.83
C GLU A 458 22.25 -13.30 27.91
N LEU A 459 22.85 -13.45 26.72
CA LEU A 459 22.94 -12.35 25.76
C LEU A 459 21.57 -11.94 25.20
N ILE A 460 20.67 -12.90 24.98
CA ILE A 460 19.28 -12.61 24.58
C ILE A 460 18.56 -11.86 25.70
N GLU A 461 18.80 -12.22 26.95
CA GLU A 461 18.26 -11.53 28.12
C GLU A 461 18.78 -10.09 28.25
N ILE A 462 20.03 -9.82 27.87
CA ILE A 462 20.62 -8.47 27.91
C ILE A 462 20.15 -7.60 26.73
N HIS A 463 20.11 -8.16 25.52
CA HIS A 463 19.93 -7.39 24.26
C HIS A 463 18.57 -7.58 23.58
N GLY A 464 17.70 -8.46 24.08
CA GLY A 464 16.44 -8.83 23.43
C GLY A 464 15.49 -7.65 23.20
N GLY A 465 15.41 -6.71 24.15
CA GLY A 465 14.63 -5.48 24.01
C GLY A 465 15.10 -4.59 22.84
N GLU A 466 16.41 -4.43 22.67
CA GLU A 466 17.01 -3.66 21.57
C GLU A 466 16.74 -4.32 20.21
N TRP A 467 16.75 -5.65 20.14
CA TRP A 467 16.35 -6.38 18.92
C TRP A 467 14.90 -6.21 18.55
N ILE A 468 13.99 -6.25 19.53
CA ILE A 468 12.56 -5.99 19.29
C ILE A 468 12.36 -4.55 18.81
N GLY A 469 12.99 -3.58 19.48
CA GLY A 469 12.90 -2.16 19.11
C GLY A 469 13.48 -1.85 17.72
N SER A 470 14.51 -2.58 17.29
CA SER A 470 15.09 -2.47 15.94
C SER A 470 14.37 -3.32 14.88
N GLY A 471 13.25 -3.96 15.22
CA GLY A 471 12.41 -4.72 14.29
C GLY A 471 12.94 -6.11 13.92
N LYS A 472 14.01 -6.60 14.56
CA LYS A 472 14.67 -7.89 14.25
C LYS A 472 13.96 -9.10 14.89
N LEU A 473 12.65 -9.17 14.72
CA LEU A 473 11.80 -10.16 15.38
C LEU A 473 12.10 -11.58 14.89
N ALA A 474 12.42 -11.76 13.60
CA ALA A 474 12.70 -13.08 13.05
C ALA A 474 14.04 -13.65 13.50
N SER A 475 15.10 -12.84 13.51
CA SER A 475 16.39 -13.24 14.07
C SER A 475 16.25 -13.64 15.54
N LEU A 476 15.58 -12.84 16.36
CA LEU A 476 15.40 -13.14 17.78
C LEU A 476 14.58 -14.42 17.99
N ALA A 477 13.49 -14.63 17.23
CA ALA A 477 12.73 -15.87 17.29
C ALA A 477 13.59 -17.10 16.98
N SER A 478 14.32 -17.07 15.86
CA SER A 478 15.15 -18.18 15.41
C SER A 478 16.26 -18.53 16.42
N LEU A 479 16.95 -17.51 16.95
CA LEU A 479 17.99 -17.72 17.96
C LEU A 479 17.41 -18.25 19.28
N ALA A 480 16.24 -17.76 19.70
CA ALA A 480 15.58 -18.23 20.92
C ALA A 480 14.96 -19.63 20.78
N GLU A 481 14.56 -20.05 19.58
CA GLU A 481 14.05 -21.40 19.29
C GLU A 481 15.17 -22.44 19.26
N ALA A 482 16.39 -22.05 18.89
CA ALA A 482 17.57 -22.91 18.92
C ALA A 482 18.05 -23.25 20.35
N LEU A 483 17.57 -22.53 21.38
CA LEU A 483 17.92 -22.78 22.77
C LEU A 483 17.15 -23.98 23.37
N PRO A 484 17.82 -24.89 24.09
CA PRO A 484 17.15 -25.89 24.91
C PRO A 484 16.23 -25.25 25.95
N ALA A 485 15.10 -25.90 26.24
CA ALA A 485 14.13 -25.40 27.22
C ALA A 485 14.76 -25.15 28.61
N ALA A 486 15.71 -25.98 29.03
CA ALA A 486 16.38 -25.83 30.31
C ALA A 486 17.20 -24.52 30.42
N SER A 487 17.96 -24.17 29.38
CA SER A 487 18.72 -22.91 29.34
C SER A 487 17.79 -21.70 29.24
N LEU A 488 16.72 -21.80 28.45
CA LEU A 488 15.75 -20.70 28.35
C LEU A 488 14.97 -20.49 29.65
N ASP A 489 14.64 -21.56 30.38
CA ASP A 489 13.97 -21.48 31.69
C ASP A 489 14.89 -20.95 32.80
N ALA A 490 16.20 -21.15 32.68
CA ALA A 490 17.19 -20.54 33.57
C ALA A 490 17.35 -19.02 33.35
N HIS A 491 16.95 -18.52 32.18
CA HIS A 491 17.06 -17.12 31.74
C HIS A 491 15.68 -16.51 31.46
N PRO A 492 14.92 -16.14 32.50
CA PRO A 492 13.48 -15.90 32.36
C PRO A 492 13.15 -14.60 31.59
N ARG A 493 14.07 -13.63 31.49
CA ARG A 493 13.91 -12.48 30.58
C ARG A 493 14.04 -12.87 29.11
N ALA A 494 14.96 -13.78 28.77
CA ALA A 494 15.06 -14.32 27.41
C ALA A 494 13.77 -15.07 27.03
N LEU A 495 13.20 -15.83 27.97
CA LEU A 495 11.89 -16.45 27.81
C LEU A 495 10.76 -15.43 27.60
N ALA A 496 10.76 -14.32 28.34
CA ALA A 496 9.81 -13.23 28.17
C ALA A 496 9.92 -12.57 26.78
N TYR A 497 11.13 -12.32 26.28
CA TYR A 497 11.33 -11.76 24.94
C TYR A 497 10.87 -12.71 23.82
N ARG A 498 11.09 -14.02 23.98
CA ARG A 498 10.53 -15.02 23.05
C ARG A 498 8.99 -14.96 23.05
N ALA A 499 8.39 -14.82 24.23
CA ALA A 499 6.94 -14.69 24.36
C ALA A 499 6.42 -13.39 23.72
N GLU A 500 7.17 -12.31 23.85
CA GLU A 500 6.86 -11.02 23.25
C GLU A 500 6.90 -11.07 21.72
N VAL A 501 7.90 -11.75 21.15
CA VAL A 501 7.97 -11.98 19.70
C VAL A 501 6.77 -12.80 19.21
N ALA A 502 6.37 -13.84 19.94
CA ALA A 502 5.15 -14.60 19.63
C ALA A 502 3.89 -13.72 19.68
N ARG A 503 3.79 -12.82 20.67
CA ARG A 503 2.67 -11.87 20.81
C ARG A 503 2.61 -10.90 19.64
N LEU A 504 3.76 -10.37 19.21
CA LEU A 504 3.86 -9.42 18.10
C LEU A 504 3.47 -10.07 16.77
N ARG A 505 3.84 -11.34 16.56
CA ARG A 505 3.41 -12.18 15.42
C ARG A 505 1.94 -12.62 15.47
N GLY A 506 1.23 -12.34 16.56
CA GLY A 506 -0.17 -12.71 16.74
C GLY A 506 -0.40 -14.15 17.25
N ASP A 507 0.64 -14.90 17.57
CA ASP A 507 0.54 -16.20 18.23
C ASP A 507 0.27 -16.02 19.74
N PHE A 508 -0.95 -15.59 20.05
CA PHE A 508 -1.36 -15.25 21.41
C PHE A 508 -1.41 -16.46 22.35
N GLU A 509 -1.62 -17.68 21.84
CA GLU A 509 -1.64 -18.89 22.66
C GLU A 509 -0.23 -19.25 23.13
N SER A 510 0.74 -19.31 22.22
CA SER A 510 2.14 -19.55 22.60
C SER A 510 2.68 -18.42 23.47
N ALA A 511 2.37 -17.17 23.14
CA ALA A 511 2.76 -16.02 23.95
C ALA A 511 2.26 -16.13 25.39
N GLN A 512 0.97 -16.46 25.60
CA GLN A 512 0.42 -16.63 26.95
C GLN A 512 1.10 -17.77 27.74
N SER A 513 1.38 -18.89 27.08
CA SER A 513 2.05 -20.04 27.71
C SER A 513 3.47 -19.67 28.17
N LEU A 514 4.24 -19.01 27.30
CA LEU A 514 5.60 -18.57 27.59
C LEU A 514 5.62 -17.44 28.65
N LEU A 515 4.72 -16.45 28.56
CA LEU A 515 4.60 -15.37 29.54
C LEU A 515 4.27 -15.90 30.94
N ARG A 516 3.38 -16.90 31.09
CA ARG A 516 3.08 -17.50 32.40
C ARG A 516 4.31 -18.14 33.04
N ARG A 517 5.12 -18.85 32.26
CA ARG A 517 6.38 -19.46 32.73
C ARG A 517 7.42 -18.40 33.10
N ALA A 518 7.55 -17.36 32.27
CA ALA A 518 8.44 -16.23 32.53
C ALA A 518 8.04 -15.52 33.82
N ILE A 519 6.76 -15.15 34.00
CA ILE A 519 6.25 -14.48 35.21
C ILE A 519 6.54 -15.31 36.47
N ALA A 520 6.28 -16.62 36.45
CA ALA A 520 6.55 -17.49 37.60
C ALA A 520 8.03 -17.51 37.98
N SER A 521 8.92 -17.52 36.98
CA SER A 521 10.37 -17.57 37.17
C SER A 521 10.93 -16.22 37.60
N LEU A 522 10.50 -15.11 36.97
CA LEU A 522 10.87 -13.73 37.33
C LEU A 522 10.49 -13.40 38.77
N LYS A 523 9.29 -13.80 39.18
CA LYS A 523 8.84 -13.70 40.57
C LYS A 523 9.71 -14.50 41.53
N GLY A 524 10.12 -15.70 41.13
CA GLY A 524 10.97 -16.58 41.94
C GLY A 524 12.37 -16.00 42.20
N ILE A 525 12.92 -15.26 41.22
CA ILE A 525 14.24 -14.60 41.34
C ILE A 525 14.17 -13.16 41.87
N GLY A 526 12.97 -12.60 42.06
CA GLY A 526 12.75 -11.24 42.58
C GLY A 526 12.97 -10.13 41.55
N ASP A 527 12.83 -10.41 40.25
CA ASP A 527 12.92 -9.40 39.18
C ASP A 527 11.56 -8.76 38.93
N GLU A 528 11.22 -7.77 39.78
CA GLU A 528 9.92 -7.10 39.77
C GLU A 528 9.64 -6.33 38.46
N GLU A 529 10.66 -5.69 37.87
CA GLU A 529 10.52 -4.93 36.62
C GLU A 529 10.24 -5.87 35.43
N GLY A 530 10.97 -7.01 35.36
CA GLY A 530 10.72 -8.03 34.35
C GLY A 530 9.33 -8.68 34.50
N GLU A 531 8.93 -8.99 35.75
CA GLU A 531 7.58 -9.51 36.05
C GLU A 531 6.51 -8.54 35.56
N ALA A 532 6.67 -7.24 35.84
CA ALA A 532 5.74 -6.20 35.42
C ALA A 532 5.63 -6.06 33.89
N GLU A 533 6.74 -6.14 33.15
CA GLU A 533 6.74 -6.08 31.69
C GLU A 533 6.02 -7.29 31.06
N ALA A 534 6.22 -8.49 31.63
CA ALA A 534 5.51 -9.69 31.19
C ALA A 534 4.00 -9.62 31.51
N LEU A 535 3.62 -9.04 32.66
CA LEU A 535 2.23 -8.79 33.03
C LEU A 535 1.56 -7.75 32.11
N HIS A 536 2.27 -6.68 31.75
CA HIS A 536 1.79 -5.70 30.75
C HIS A 536 1.51 -6.36 29.40
N SER A 537 2.38 -7.29 28.99
CA SER A 537 2.21 -8.07 27.76
C SER A 537 0.96 -8.97 27.84
N MET A 538 0.71 -9.63 28.99
CA MET A 538 -0.53 -10.37 29.26
C MET A 538 -1.78 -9.48 29.20
N ALA A 539 -1.71 -8.28 29.78
CA ALA A 539 -2.81 -7.31 29.72
C ALA A 539 -3.14 -6.91 28.29
N THR A 540 -2.12 -6.73 27.44
CA THR A 540 -2.30 -6.41 26.03
C THR A 540 -3.01 -7.54 25.28
N ILE A 541 -2.72 -8.81 25.59
CA ILE A 541 -3.43 -9.96 25.03
C ILE A 541 -4.87 -10.04 25.53
N ALA A 542 -5.10 -9.84 26.84
CA ALA A 542 -6.43 -9.84 27.43
C ALA A 542 -7.33 -8.76 26.81
N ARG A 543 -6.81 -7.52 26.67
CA ARG A 543 -7.47 -6.42 25.96
C ARG A 543 -7.84 -6.78 24.53
N ARG A 544 -6.94 -7.46 23.79
CA ARG A 544 -7.19 -7.90 22.41
C ARG A 544 -8.33 -8.91 22.29
N ARG A 545 -8.47 -9.79 23.28
CA ARG A 545 -9.59 -10.75 23.37
C ARG A 545 -10.88 -10.13 23.92
N GLY A 546 -10.83 -8.86 24.33
CA GLY A 546 -11.96 -8.15 24.95
C GLY A 546 -12.22 -8.56 26.40
N ASP A 547 -11.25 -9.20 27.06
CA ASP A 547 -11.27 -9.52 28.48
C ASP A 547 -10.60 -8.38 29.26
N TYR A 548 -11.37 -7.32 29.47
CA TYR A 548 -10.85 -6.10 30.10
C TYR A 548 -10.61 -6.26 31.60
N ASP A 549 -11.36 -7.13 32.27
CA ASP A 549 -11.20 -7.35 33.71
C ASP A 549 -9.86 -8.02 33.99
N ALA A 550 -9.53 -9.09 33.25
CA ALA A 550 -8.18 -9.67 33.31
C ALA A 550 -7.09 -8.68 32.90
N ALA A 551 -7.35 -7.82 31.89
CA ALA A 551 -6.41 -6.78 31.51
C ALA A 551 -6.13 -5.81 32.66
N PHE A 552 -7.15 -5.34 33.38
CA PHE A 552 -6.97 -4.45 34.52
C PHE A 552 -6.21 -5.11 35.67
N GLU A 553 -6.52 -6.37 35.99
CA GLU A 553 -5.80 -7.14 37.02
C GLU A 553 -4.30 -7.23 36.73
N TYR A 554 -3.93 -7.58 35.49
CA TYR A 554 -2.53 -7.64 35.08
C TYR A 554 -1.85 -6.27 35.15
N LEU A 555 -2.54 -5.21 34.73
CA LEU A 555 -2.02 -3.84 34.78
C LEU A 555 -1.82 -3.35 36.22
N ASP A 556 -2.76 -3.64 37.12
CA ASP A 556 -2.66 -3.24 38.53
C ASP A 556 -1.47 -3.93 39.19
N ARG A 557 -1.31 -5.23 38.93
CA ARG A 557 -0.16 -5.98 39.43
C ARG A 557 1.17 -5.46 38.88
N ALA A 558 1.24 -5.12 37.60
CA ALA A 558 2.44 -4.54 37.00
C ALA A 558 2.79 -3.16 37.61
N VAL A 559 1.79 -2.35 37.91
CA VAL A 559 1.98 -1.03 38.55
C VAL A 559 2.43 -1.15 40.01
N GLU A 560 1.97 -2.16 40.75
CA GLU A 560 2.43 -2.44 42.12
C GLU A 560 3.91 -2.80 42.19
N LEU A 561 4.42 -3.47 41.16
CA LEU A 561 5.79 -3.97 41.07
C LEU A 561 6.80 -2.94 40.56
N THR A 562 6.33 -1.79 40.05
CA THR A 562 7.18 -0.83 39.35
C THR A 562 7.28 0.51 40.11
N PRO A 563 8.48 1.13 40.14
CA PRO A 563 8.62 2.45 40.73
C PRO A 563 7.88 3.52 39.90
N PRO A 564 7.54 4.69 40.48
CA PRO A 564 6.75 5.72 39.80
C PRO A 564 7.31 6.21 38.46
N ASN A 565 8.63 6.12 38.26
CA ASN A 565 9.36 6.55 37.07
C ASN A 565 9.67 5.42 36.06
N SER A 566 9.12 4.21 36.26
CA SER A 566 9.31 3.10 35.32
C SER A 566 8.57 3.33 34.00
N VAL A 567 9.22 2.96 32.89
CA VAL A 567 8.65 2.95 31.54
C VAL A 567 7.47 1.97 31.45
N VAL A 568 7.51 0.86 32.20
CA VAL A 568 6.41 -0.10 32.27
C VAL A 568 5.15 0.55 32.80
N ARG A 569 5.27 1.48 33.76
CA ARG A 569 4.14 2.26 34.28
C ARG A 569 3.50 3.14 33.21
N THR A 570 4.30 3.76 32.35
CA THR A 570 3.84 4.54 31.18
C THR A 570 3.05 3.66 30.21
N LYS A 571 3.58 2.48 29.89
CA LYS A 571 2.93 1.47 29.02
C LYS A 571 1.61 0.98 29.62
N CYS A 572 1.59 0.73 30.92
CA CYS A 572 0.41 0.31 31.67
C CYS A 572 -0.68 1.37 31.64
N ALA A 573 -0.35 2.64 31.94
CA ALA A 573 -1.30 3.74 31.89
C ALA A 573 -1.90 3.92 30.48
N ASN A 574 -1.07 3.90 29.42
CA ASN A 574 -1.59 3.96 28.05
C ASN A 574 -2.52 2.78 27.73
N THR A 575 -2.17 1.55 28.13
CA THR A 575 -3.00 0.36 27.87
C THR A 575 -4.31 0.39 28.66
N ARG A 576 -4.25 0.85 29.92
CA ARG A 576 -5.43 1.09 30.77
C ARG A 576 -6.36 2.11 30.14
N GLY A 577 -5.81 3.24 29.67
CA GLY A 577 -6.56 4.28 28.95
C GLY A 577 -7.26 3.72 27.71
N LEU A 578 -6.59 2.88 26.92
CA LEU A 578 -7.19 2.21 25.75
C LEU A 578 -8.32 1.24 26.14
N CYS A 579 -8.18 0.47 27.22
CA CYS A 579 -9.26 -0.38 27.75
C CYS A 579 -10.48 0.47 28.16
N LEU A 580 -10.25 1.54 28.92
CA LEU A 580 -11.29 2.44 29.41
C LEU A 580 -12.00 3.16 28.26
N ALA A 581 -11.26 3.62 27.26
CA ALA A 581 -11.83 4.21 26.04
C ALA A 581 -12.77 3.21 25.33
N THR A 582 -12.35 1.94 25.21
CA THR A 582 -13.18 0.90 24.58
C THR A 582 -14.44 0.57 25.41
N LYS A 583 -14.38 0.72 26.74
CA LYS A 583 -15.55 0.57 27.64
C LYS A 583 -16.44 1.82 27.68
N GLY A 584 -16.07 2.90 27.00
CA GLY A 584 -16.76 4.18 27.02
C GLY A 584 -16.62 4.95 28.34
N GLU A 585 -15.52 4.75 29.07
CA GLU A 585 -15.18 5.44 30.32
C GLU A 585 -14.21 6.60 30.04
N TRP A 586 -14.67 7.60 29.28
CA TRP A 586 -13.82 8.65 28.68
C TRP A 586 -13.03 9.48 29.69
N ALA A 587 -13.66 9.88 30.79
CA ALA A 587 -12.98 10.68 31.82
C ALA A 587 -11.88 9.90 32.55
N ALA A 588 -12.05 8.59 32.70
CA ALA A 588 -11.01 7.73 33.26
C ALA A 588 -9.88 7.51 32.25
N ALA A 589 -10.22 7.28 30.98
CA ALA A 589 -9.25 7.15 29.90
C ALA A 589 -8.36 8.40 29.75
N ASP A 590 -8.94 9.60 29.77
CA ASP A 590 -8.21 10.87 29.70
C ASP A 590 -7.16 11.00 30.81
N ARG A 591 -7.53 10.66 32.07
CA ARG A 591 -6.58 10.69 33.20
C ARG A 591 -5.40 9.76 32.99
N GLU A 592 -5.65 8.53 32.55
CA GLU A 592 -4.61 7.55 32.29
C GLU A 592 -3.67 7.99 31.15
N PHE A 593 -4.22 8.54 30.07
CA PHE A 593 -3.39 9.05 28.98
C PHE A 593 -2.56 10.27 29.38
N ARG A 594 -3.07 11.16 30.23
CA ARG A 594 -2.28 12.31 30.75
C ARG A 594 -1.10 11.85 31.59
N VAL A 595 -1.32 10.86 32.46
CA VAL A 595 -0.25 10.24 33.26
C VAL A 595 0.79 9.62 32.33
N ALA A 596 0.35 8.89 31.30
CA ALA A 596 1.25 8.30 30.31
C ALA A 596 2.04 9.37 29.54
N LEU A 597 1.40 10.44 29.09
CA LEU A 597 2.06 11.50 28.32
C LEU A 597 3.11 12.24 29.16
N GLN A 598 2.76 12.65 30.37
CA GLN A 598 3.70 13.31 31.28
C GLN A 598 4.93 12.44 31.50
N SER A 599 4.72 11.14 31.75
CA SER A 599 5.81 10.19 31.95
C SER A 599 6.69 10.02 30.71
N ALA A 600 6.11 9.97 29.51
CA ALA A 600 6.85 9.89 28.26
C ALA A 600 7.68 11.18 28.00
N GLU A 601 7.13 12.35 28.29
CA GLU A 601 7.82 13.64 28.15
C GLU A 601 9.00 13.77 29.13
N GLU A 602 8.81 13.36 30.39
CA GLU A 602 9.88 13.34 31.41
C GLU A 602 11.02 12.38 31.04
N GLN A 603 10.71 11.33 30.27
CA GLN A 603 11.69 10.36 29.76
C GLN A 603 12.31 10.76 28.42
N HIS A 604 11.88 11.88 27.80
CA HIS A 604 12.26 12.30 26.46
C HIS A 604 11.95 11.27 25.36
N ASP A 605 10.86 10.52 25.50
CA ASP A 605 10.37 9.58 24.49
C ASP A 605 9.39 10.28 23.53
N GLU A 606 9.94 10.95 22.52
CA GLU A 606 9.16 11.76 21.56
C GLU A 606 8.13 10.93 20.78
N LEU A 607 8.46 9.68 20.42
CA LEU A 607 7.56 8.82 19.67
C LEU A 607 6.35 8.41 20.52
N HIS A 608 6.55 7.96 21.75
CA HIS A 608 5.44 7.64 22.66
C HIS A 608 4.64 8.88 23.03
N ALA A 609 5.29 10.03 23.23
CA ALA A 609 4.59 11.27 23.45
C ALA A 609 3.65 11.61 22.27
N ARG A 610 4.10 11.45 21.01
CA ARG A 610 3.25 11.64 19.81
C ARG A 610 2.07 10.67 19.77
N LEU A 611 2.29 9.38 20.03
CA LEU A 611 1.24 8.35 20.03
C LEU A 611 0.22 8.55 21.16
N ILE A 612 0.67 8.90 22.37
CA ILE A 612 -0.24 9.15 23.50
C ILE A 612 -1.02 10.45 23.29
N THR A 613 -0.39 11.45 22.67
CA THR A 613 -1.05 12.70 22.28
C THR A 613 -2.21 12.46 21.31
N HIS A 614 -2.05 11.52 20.35
CA HIS A 614 -3.16 11.06 19.52
C HIS A 614 -4.30 10.48 20.37
N ASN A 615 -3.97 9.56 21.29
CA ASN A 615 -4.95 8.89 22.16
C ASN A 615 -5.70 9.87 23.07
N LEU A 616 -5.06 10.95 23.52
CA LEU A 616 -5.69 12.03 24.30
C LEU A 616 -6.76 12.81 23.51
N GLY A 617 -6.64 12.86 22.19
CA GLY A 617 -7.67 13.48 21.35
C GLY A 617 -9.01 12.76 21.44
N LEU A 618 -9.01 11.43 21.60
CA LEU A 618 -10.22 10.61 21.47
C LEU A 618 -11.23 10.83 22.61
N PRO A 619 -10.84 10.80 23.92
CA PRO A 619 -11.78 11.10 24.99
C PRO A 619 -12.39 12.50 24.90
N ALA A 620 -11.63 13.48 24.41
CA ALA A 620 -12.15 14.83 24.19
C ALA A 620 -13.20 14.85 23.07
N MET A 621 -12.90 14.23 21.92
CA MET A 621 -13.87 14.08 20.81
C MET A 621 -15.17 13.41 21.28
N MET A 622 -15.05 12.30 22.00
CA MET A 622 -16.21 11.53 22.44
C MET A 622 -17.08 12.30 23.44
N ARG A 623 -16.47 13.08 24.34
CA ARG A 623 -17.22 13.97 25.24
C ARG A 623 -17.87 15.15 24.50
N GLY A 624 -17.46 15.43 23.28
CA GLY A 624 -17.87 16.61 22.51
C GLY A 624 -16.98 17.84 22.74
N ASP A 625 -15.86 17.73 23.46
CA ASP A 625 -14.90 18.84 23.59
C ASP A 625 -13.98 18.88 22.34
N PHE A 626 -14.55 19.34 21.22
CA PHE A 626 -13.84 19.40 19.94
C PHE A 626 -12.64 20.35 19.98
N GLY A 627 -12.68 21.39 20.82
CA GLY A 627 -11.56 22.30 21.03
C GLY A 627 -10.38 21.60 21.72
N GLU A 628 -10.62 20.83 22.77
CA GLU A 628 -9.59 20.01 23.42
C GLU A 628 -9.05 18.92 22.49
N ALA A 629 -9.93 18.26 21.75
CA ALA A 629 -9.54 17.26 20.76
C ALA A 629 -8.57 17.84 19.71
N LEU A 630 -8.93 18.98 19.11
CA LEU A 630 -8.08 19.65 18.12
C LEU A 630 -6.72 20.04 18.69
N ARG A 631 -6.66 20.51 19.95
CA ARG A 631 -5.37 20.84 20.59
C ARG A 631 -4.44 19.63 20.65
N TRP A 632 -4.95 18.47 21.08
CA TRP A 632 -4.16 17.25 21.17
C TRP A 632 -3.80 16.69 19.79
N LEU A 633 -4.77 16.52 18.90
CA LEU A 633 -4.51 15.96 17.57
C LEU A 633 -3.56 16.84 16.75
N THR A 634 -3.68 18.17 16.83
CA THR A 634 -2.74 19.08 16.14
C THR A 634 -1.35 19.03 16.77
N ARG A 635 -1.23 18.81 18.09
CA ARG A 635 0.07 18.65 18.76
C ARG A 635 0.84 17.45 18.23
N MET A 636 0.15 16.35 17.89
CA MET A 636 0.77 15.18 17.26
C MET A 636 1.40 15.50 15.89
N LEU A 637 0.78 16.43 15.14
CA LEU A 637 1.19 16.82 13.79
C LEU A 637 2.26 17.93 13.75
N ARG A 638 2.67 18.48 14.90
CA ARG A 638 3.72 19.51 14.94
C ARG A 638 5.05 18.91 14.48
N ARG A 639 5.56 19.43 13.35
CA ARG A 639 6.82 19.01 12.74
C ARG A 639 8.00 19.83 13.27
N ASP A 640 8.24 19.76 14.57
CA ASP A 640 9.44 20.36 15.16
C ASP A 640 10.71 19.52 14.88
N SER A 641 10.60 18.34 14.25
CA SER A 641 11.69 17.41 13.91
C SER A 641 11.50 16.70 12.56
N ASP A 642 12.59 16.25 11.93
CA ASP A 642 12.67 15.47 10.67
C ASP A 642 12.13 14.02 10.81
N LEU A 643 11.11 13.82 11.65
CA LEU A 643 10.56 12.49 11.92
C LEU A 643 9.71 11.99 10.74
N PRO A 644 9.78 10.68 10.43
CA PRO A 644 9.08 10.11 9.30
C PRO A 644 7.56 10.03 9.52
N LEU A 645 6.80 10.00 8.42
CA LEU A 645 5.34 9.92 8.42
C LEU A 645 4.87 8.56 8.96
N ILE A 646 3.99 8.55 9.97
CA ILE A 646 3.42 7.30 10.52
C ILE A 646 1.93 7.13 10.14
N PRO A 647 1.42 5.90 10.02
CA PRO A 647 0.01 5.65 9.70
C PRO A 647 -0.99 6.38 10.60
N GLN A 648 -0.66 6.55 11.88
CA GLN A 648 -1.51 7.22 12.86
C GLN A 648 -1.71 8.72 12.55
N GLU A 649 -0.84 9.35 11.75
CA GLU A 649 -1.06 10.72 11.28
C GLU A 649 -2.28 10.82 10.37
N ALA A 650 -2.50 9.86 9.47
CA ALA A 650 -3.69 9.83 8.62
C ALA A 650 -4.97 9.73 9.46
N THR A 651 -4.95 8.87 10.49
CA THR A 651 -6.01 8.76 11.48
C THR A 651 -6.24 10.07 12.24
N ALA A 652 -5.17 10.79 12.59
CA ALA A 652 -5.26 12.08 13.27
C ALA A 652 -5.88 13.14 12.36
N HIS A 653 -5.47 13.21 11.09
CA HIS A 653 -6.06 14.09 10.09
C HIS A 653 -7.56 13.83 9.91
N LEU A 654 -7.99 12.57 9.82
CA LEU A 654 -9.41 12.20 9.74
C LEU A 654 -10.19 12.70 10.97
N ASN A 655 -9.64 12.53 12.17
CA ASN A 655 -10.26 12.98 13.41
C ASN A 655 -10.30 14.51 13.55
N ILE A 656 -9.26 15.21 13.09
CA ILE A 656 -9.23 16.68 13.01
C ILE A 656 -10.30 17.18 12.05
N ALA A 657 -10.43 16.56 10.87
CA ALA A 657 -11.45 16.91 9.90
C ALA A 657 -12.87 16.81 10.47
N ARG A 658 -13.16 15.74 11.22
CA ARG A 658 -14.44 15.57 11.93
C ARG A 658 -14.66 16.66 12.99
N CYS A 659 -13.64 17.01 13.76
CA CYS A 659 -13.73 18.10 14.75
C CYS A 659 -14.02 19.44 14.08
N HIS A 660 -13.34 19.76 12.98
CA HIS A 660 -13.60 20.97 12.21
C HIS A 660 -15.01 20.98 11.62
N LEU A 661 -15.52 19.83 11.15
CA LEU A 661 -16.89 19.70 10.66
C LEU A 661 -17.91 20.04 11.75
N TYR A 662 -17.75 19.50 12.97
CA TYR A 662 -18.65 19.81 14.10
C TYR A 662 -18.60 21.29 14.54
N ARG A 663 -17.47 21.96 14.30
CA ARG A 663 -17.28 23.40 14.55
C ARG A 663 -17.72 24.29 13.39
N GLY A 664 -18.19 23.73 12.28
CA GLY A 664 -18.59 24.48 11.09
C GLY A 664 -17.44 24.99 10.22
N GLU A 665 -16.21 24.56 10.48
CA GLU A 665 -14.99 25.00 9.77
C GLU A 665 -14.77 24.15 8.51
N MET A 666 -15.68 24.28 7.53
CA MET A 666 -15.81 23.37 6.37
C MET A 666 -14.55 23.28 5.50
N GLU A 667 -13.88 24.40 5.24
CA GLU A 667 -12.66 24.43 4.42
C GLU A 667 -11.50 23.69 5.08
N LYS A 668 -11.35 23.84 6.41
CA LYS A 668 -10.32 23.11 7.16
C LYS A 668 -10.66 21.62 7.25
N SER A 669 -11.95 21.28 7.40
CA SER A 669 -12.40 19.90 7.35
C SER A 669 -11.97 19.24 6.04
N GLU A 670 -12.26 19.87 4.90
CA GLU A 670 -11.89 19.37 3.57
C GLU A 670 -10.37 19.18 3.43
N GLN A 671 -9.56 20.18 3.82
CA GLN A 671 -8.10 20.09 3.77
C GLN A 671 -7.55 18.92 4.57
N HIS A 672 -8.07 18.69 5.79
CA HIS A 672 -7.64 17.56 6.60
C HIS A 672 -8.14 16.21 6.08
N LEU A 673 -9.28 16.16 5.37
CA LEU A 673 -9.71 14.94 4.67
C LEU A 673 -8.79 14.60 3.49
N ASP A 674 -8.29 15.59 2.76
CA ASP A 674 -7.31 15.37 1.67
C ASP A 674 -6.05 14.68 2.22
N PHE A 675 -5.48 15.22 3.30
CA PHE A 675 -4.31 14.62 3.97
C PHE A 675 -4.59 13.23 4.56
N ALA A 676 -5.78 13.03 5.14
CA ALA A 676 -6.18 11.73 5.67
C ALA A 676 -6.24 10.68 4.56
N LEU A 677 -6.86 11.02 3.42
CA LEU A 677 -7.05 10.10 2.31
C LEU A 677 -5.71 9.77 1.62
N GLU A 678 -4.83 10.76 1.42
CA GLU A 678 -3.47 10.54 0.89
C GLU A 678 -2.69 9.58 1.81
N GLY A 679 -2.68 9.82 3.12
CA GLY A 679 -2.03 8.93 4.08
C GLY A 679 -2.64 7.53 4.11
N CYS A 680 -3.97 7.41 4.07
CA CYS A 680 -4.65 6.11 4.04
C CYS A 680 -4.31 5.31 2.78
N GLN A 681 -4.21 5.96 1.61
CA GLN A 681 -3.83 5.31 0.36
C GLN A 681 -2.36 4.88 0.37
N LEU A 682 -1.47 5.75 0.85
CA LEU A 682 -0.04 5.45 0.98
C LEU A 682 0.22 4.19 1.82
N PHE A 683 -0.45 4.08 2.97
CA PHE A 683 -0.30 2.94 3.89
C PHE A 683 -1.30 1.79 3.64
N ASN A 684 -2.05 1.82 2.53
CA ASN A 684 -3.06 0.84 2.17
C ASN A 684 -4.07 0.52 3.31
N MET A 685 -4.56 1.56 3.97
CA MET A 685 -5.56 1.48 5.05
C MET A 685 -6.98 1.51 4.49
N ILE A 686 -7.34 0.50 3.69
CA ILE A 686 -8.61 0.42 2.93
C ILE A 686 -9.85 0.71 3.80
N GLY A 687 -9.89 0.18 5.03
CA GLY A 687 -10.98 0.48 5.96
C GLY A 687 -11.07 1.97 6.34
N GLN A 688 -9.94 2.63 6.56
CA GLN A 688 -9.88 4.07 6.85
C GLN A 688 -10.12 4.93 5.60
N VAL A 689 -9.80 4.44 4.40
CA VAL A 689 -10.24 5.07 3.14
C VAL A 689 -11.77 5.15 3.10
N GLY A 690 -12.45 4.07 3.52
CA GLY A 690 -13.91 4.07 3.67
C GLY A 690 -14.40 5.14 4.65
N GLU A 691 -13.74 5.28 5.80
CA GLU A 691 -14.08 6.31 6.80
C GLU A 691 -13.81 7.75 6.31
N ALA A 692 -12.74 7.97 5.54
CA ALA A 692 -12.45 9.26 4.96
C ALA A 692 -13.52 9.65 3.93
N PHE A 693 -13.96 8.71 3.08
CA PHE A 693 -15.08 8.94 2.17
C PHE A 693 -16.40 9.18 2.92
N GLU A 694 -16.67 8.45 4.00
CA GLU A 694 -17.84 8.73 4.86
C GLU A 694 -17.79 10.18 5.39
N ALA A 695 -16.64 10.63 5.86
CA ALA A 695 -16.46 12.00 6.36
C ALA A 695 -16.59 13.08 5.26
N TYR A 696 -16.15 12.82 4.02
CA TYR A 696 -16.49 13.68 2.88
C TYR A 696 -18.00 13.72 2.62
N GLY A 697 -18.67 12.57 2.71
CA GLY A 697 -20.12 12.49 2.58
C GLY A 697 -20.82 13.39 3.59
N ASN A 698 -20.36 13.36 4.85
CA ASN A 698 -20.86 14.22 5.92
C ASN A 698 -20.58 15.71 5.65
N LEU A 699 -19.37 16.05 5.19
CA LEU A 699 -19.01 17.42 4.81
C LEU A 699 -19.94 17.98 3.72
N TYR A 700 -20.16 17.22 2.64
CA TYR A 700 -21.03 17.66 1.54
C TYR A 700 -22.50 17.70 1.94
N ARG A 701 -22.95 16.78 2.79
CA ARG A 701 -24.29 16.81 3.40
C ARG A 701 -24.47 18.09 4.22
N GLU A 702 -23.46 18.54 4.96
CA GLU A 702 -23.49 19.80 5.69
C GLU A 702 -23.44 21.05 4.80
N ARG A 703 -22.71 21.02 3.68
CA ARG A 703 -22.75 22.07 2.66
C ARG A 703 -24.06 22.16 1.86
N GLY A 704 -24.93 21.14 1.96
CA GLY A 704 -26.19 21.05 1.22
C GLY A 704 -26.08 20.42 -0.18
N ASP A 705 -24.89 19.96 -0.58
CA ASP A 705 -24.69 19.21 -1.83
C ASP A 705 -24.99 17.72 -1.59
N LEU A 706 -26.28 17.40 -1.59
CA LEU A 706 -26.78 16.05 -1.29
C LEU A 706 -26.37 15.01 -2.35
N VAL A 707 -26.07 15.44 -3.58
CA VAL A 707 -25.62 14.56 -4.66
C VAL A 707 -24.19 14.10 -4.39
N ARG A 708 -23.27 15.04 -4.11
CA ARG A 708 -21.89 14.68 -3.70
C ARG A 708 -21.87 13.85 -2.44
N ALA A 709 -22.71 14.17 -1.46
CA ALA A 709 -22.81 13.38 -0.24
C ALA A 709 -23.15 11.90 -0.53
N GLY A 710 -24.15 11.64 -1.38
CA GLY A 710 -24.55 10.29 -1.78
C GLY A 710 -23.43 9.50 -2.45
N GLU A 711 -22.69 10.13 -3.38
CA GLU A 711 -21.57 9.50 -4.08
C GLU A 711 -20.43 9.11 -3.13
N PHE A 712 -20.04 10.01 -2.22
CA PHE A 712 -19.02 9.70 -1.21
C PHE A 712 -19.46 8.56 -0.29
N TYR A 713 -20.74 8.47 0.07
CA TYR A 713 -21.26 7.31 0.80
C TYR A 713 -21.26 6.01 -0.02
N GLU A 714 -21.31 6.06 -1.35
CA GLU A 714 -21.13 4.86 -2.19
C GLU A 714 -19.66 4.44 -2.29
N ARG A 715 -18.73 5.40 -2.36
CA ARG A 715 -17.28 5.15 -2.29
C ARG A 715 -16.88 4.54 -0.95
N ALA A 716 -17.44 5.07 0.14
CA ALA A 716 -17.29 4.51 1.48
C ALA A 716 -17.74 3.04 1.53
N ALA A 717 -18.93 2.74 0.97
CA ALA A 717 -19.45 1.38 0.93
C ALA A 717 -18.53 0.41 0.18
N ARG A 718 -18.06 0.79 -1.01
CA ARG A 718 -17.13 -0.02 -1.80
C ARG A 718 -15.83 -0.30 -1.03
N SER A 719 -15.27 0.71 -0.38
CA SER A 719 -14.05 0.58 0.42
C SER A 719 -14.24 -0.35 1.63
N TYR A 720 -15.41 -0.28 2.29
CA TYR A 720 -15.73 -1.20 3.39
C TYR A 720 -15.92 -2.64 2.90
N ASP A 721 -16.58 -2.85 1.76
CA ASP A 721 -16.75 -4.18 1.17
C ASP A 721 -15.38 -4.80 0.82
N GLU A 722 -14.48 -4.01 0.21
CA GLU A 722 -13.10 -4.44 -0.09
C GLU A 722 -12.30 -4.75 1.18
N ALA A 723 -12.53 -4.01 2.27
CA ALA A 723 -11.92 -4.25 3.56
C ALA A 723 -12.56 -5.44 4.34
N GLY A 724 -13.62 -6.07 3.79
CA GLY A 724 -14.38 -7.12 4.47
C GLY A 724 -15.14 -6.61 5.72
N ILE A 725 -15.46 -5.32 5.78
CA ILE A 725 -16.17 -4.68 6.88
C ILE A 725 -17.67 -4.77 6.62
N ASP A 726 -18.40 -5.37 7.57
CA ASP A 726 -19.87 -5.47 7.51
C ASP A 726 -20.53 -4.08 7.60
N LEU A 727 -20.96 -3.56 6.45
CA LEU A 727 -21.67 -2.28 6.29
C LEU A 727 -22.83 -2.11 7.26
N SER A 728 -23.48 -3.21 7.65
CA SER A 728 -24.66 -3.16 8.50
C SER A 728 -24.38 -2.82 9.96
N ARG A 729 -23.09 -2.73 10.31
CA ARG A 729 -22.61 -2.35 11.64
C ARG A 729 -21.88 -1.00 11.64
N VAL A 730 -21.62 -0.39 10.48
CA VAL A 730 -20.88 0.88 10.33
C VAL A 730 -21.83 2.10 10.34
N GLU A 731 -21.32 3.27 10.76
CA GLU A 731 -22.07 4.54 10.77
C GLU A 731 -22.66 4.93 9.41
N LEU A 732 -22.06 4.51 8.30
CA LEU A 732 -22.53 4.80 6.95
C LEU A 732 -24.05 4.65 6.72
N LEU A 733 -24.70 3.65 7.33
CA LEU A 733 -26.16 3.48 7.20
C LEU A 733 -26.96 4.56 7.95
N GLU A 734 -26.46 5.00 9.11
CA GLU A 734 -27.02 6.11 9.86
C GLU A 734 -26.85 7.42 9.09
N GLU A 735 -25.66 7.65 8.52
CA GLU A 735 -25.40 8.84 7.69
C GLU A 735 -26.24 8.88 6.41
N ARG A 736 -26.51 7.71 5.80
CA ARG A 736 -27.46 7.59 4.69
C ARG A 736 -28.90 7.89 5.11
N ALA A 737 -29.31 7.54 6.34
CA ALA A 737 -30.63 7.90 6.86
C ALA A 737 -30.73 9.41 7.09
N LEU A 738 -29.68 10.04 7.64
CA LEU A 738 -29.60 11.50 7.79
C LEU A 738 -29.61 12.21 6.43
N LEU A 739 -28.96 11.64 5.40
CA LEU A 739 -29.02 12.16 4.04
C LEU A 739 -30.45 12.13 3.48
N SER A 740 -31.16 11.00 3.62
CA SER A 740 -32.57 10.86 3.20
C SER A 740 -33.47 11.86 3.93
N LEU A 741 -33.26 12.07 5.23
CA LEU A 741 -33.99 13.06 6.02
C LEU A 741 -33.73 14.49 5.49
N LYS A 742 -32.47 14.85 5.23
CA LYS A 742 -32.09 16.18 4.69
C LYS A 742 -32.60 16.40 3.26
N ALA A 743 -32.79 15.32 2.50
CA ALA A 743 -33.45 15.31 1.20
C ALA A 743 -35.00 15.39 1.27
N GLY A 744 -35.59 15.36 2.47
CA GLY A 744 -37.04 15.41 2.68
C GLY A 744 -37.78 14.07 2.56
N ASP A 745 -37.06 12.94 2.47
CA ASP A 745 -37.63 11.59 2.40
C ASP A 745 -37.57 10.88 3.77
N ALA A 746 -38.36 11.38 4.71
CA ALA A 746 -38.44 10.85 6.07
C ALA A 746 -38.89 9.37 6.14
N PRO A 747 -39.83 8.86 5.32
CA PRO A 747 -40.17 7.43 5.30
C PRO A 747 -38.99 6.53 4.91
N ARG A 748 -38.19 6.93 3.90
CA ARG A 748 -36.98 6.19 3.52
C ARG A 748 -35.94 6.24 4.64
N ALA A 749 -35.73 7.40 5.26
CA ALA A 749 -34.84 7.54 6.40
C ALA A 749 -35.24 6.61 7.56
N LEU A 750 -36.55 6.52 7.86
CA LEU A 750 -37.09 5.64 8.90
C LEU A 750 -36.82 4.16 8.58
N SER A 751 -37.06 3.73 7.33
CA SER A 751 -36.77 2.36 6.92
C SER A 751 -35.27 2.01 7.03
N GLN A 752 -34.39 2.96 6.72
CA GLN A 752 -32.94 2.77 6.82
C GLN A 752 -32.49 2.65 8.29
N ILE A 753 -32.99 3.52 9.18
CA ILE A 753 -32.58 3.52 10.59
C ILE A 753 -33.16 2.32 11.37
N ASP A 754 -34.38 1.87 11.04
CA ASP A 754 -34.99 0.68 11.66
C ASP A 754 -34.16 -0.57 11.37
N ARG A 755 -33.74 -0.77 10.11
CA ARG A 755 -32.83 -1.87 9.73
C ARG A 755 -31.49 -1.81 10.45
N LEU A 756 -30.99 -0.61 10.73
CA LEU A 756 -29.74 -0.44 11.47
C LEU A 756 -29.91 -0.82 12.95
N LEU A 757 -31.00 -0.40 13.59
CA LEU A 757 -31.30 -0.71 14.98
C LEU A 757 -31.50 -2.21 15.21
N GLU A 758 -32.16 -2.91 14.29
CA GLU A 758 -32.27 -4.39 14.32
C GLU A 758 -30.91 -5.09 14.37
N ARG A 759 -29.89 -4.48 13.76
CA ARG A 759 -28.52 -5.03 13.67
C ARG A 759 -27.56 -4.47 14.71
N ARG A 760 -27.97 -3.47 15.50
CA ARG A 760 -27.21 -2.83 16.59
C ARG A 760 -27.93 -3.00 17.93
N PRO A 761 -27.90 -4.19 18.56
CA PRO A 761 -28.49 -4.35 19.89
C PRO A 761 -27.64 -3.62 20.93
N ALA A 762 -28.30 -3.08 21.96
CA ALA A 762 -27.69 -2.18 22.95
C ALA A 762 -26.59 -2.83 23.80
N ASP A 763 -26.63 -4.14 23.99
CA ASP A 763 -25.64 -4.93 24.74
C ASP A 763 -24.30 -5.03 24.02
N LYS A 764 -24.34 -5.12 22.68
CA LYS A 764 -23.15 -5.15 21.84
C LYS A 764 -22.73 -3.73 21.50
N ASN A 765 -23.62 -2.83 21.14
CA ASN A 765 -23.22 -1.53 20.62
C ASN A 765 -24.00 -0.40 21.27
N PRO A 766 -23.73 -0.07 22.55
CA PRO A 766 -24.57 0.85 23.30
C PRO A 766 -24.56 2.26 22.70
N ILE A 767 -23.39 2.81 22.39
CA ILE A 767 -23.29 4.16 21.79
C ILE A 767 -24.01 4.18 20.44
N GLY A 768 -23.88 3.12 19.63
CA GLY A 768 -24.42 3.07 18.27
C GLY A 768 -25.89 2.86 18.20
N HIS A 769 -26.37 2.13 19.19
CA HIS A 769 -27.77 1.98 19.44
C HIS A 769 -28.38 3.34 19.82
N PHE A 770 -27.83 4.04 20.82
CA PHE A 770 -28.42 5.30 21.29
C PHE A 770 -28.25 6.49 20.33
N THR A 771 -27.18 6.52 19.54
CA THR A 771 -27.05 7.50 18.43
C THR A 771 -28.07 7.23 17.32
N ALA A 772 -28.25 5.97 16.92
CA ALA A 772 -29.30 5.60 15.97
C ALA A 772 -30.71 5.91 16.51
N ARG A 773 -30.96 5.75 17.82
CA ARG A 773 -32.23 6.17 18.46
C ARG A 773 -32.42 7.67 18.44
N LEU A 774 -31.37 8.46 18.73
CA LEU A 774 -31.39 9.92 18.55
C LEU A 774 -31.74 10.30 17.11
N THR A 775 -31.11 9.66 16.12
CA THR A 775 -31.41 9.86 14.69
C THR A 775 -32.85 9.47 14.34
N ARG A 776 -33.35 8.34 14.85
CA ARG A 776 -34.74 7.92 14.69
C ARG A 776 -35.74 8.91 15.30
N GLY A 777 -35.45 9.44 16.50
CA GLY A 777 -36.27 10.47 17.14
C GLY A 777 -36.39 11.74 16.30
N ARG A 778 -35.29 12.17 15.66
CA ARG A 778 -35.31 13.29 14.70
C ARG A 778 -36.16 12.99 13.46
N ILE A 779 -36.07 11.78 12.91
CA ILE A 779 -36.90 11.35 11.78
C ILE A 779 -38.39 11.34 12.16
N LEU A 780 -38.73 10.89 13.38
CA LEU A 780 -40.10 10.87 13.89
C LEU A 780 -40.68 12.28 14.11
N LEU A 781 -39.87 13.23 14.58
CA LEU A 781 -40.27 14.65 14.62
C LEU A 781 -40.59 15.22 13.24
N ALA A 782 -39.89 14.77 12.19
CA ALA A 782 -40.20 15.13 10.80
C ALA A 782 -41.43 14.40 10.23
N LEU A 783 -41.82 13.26 10.81
CA LEU A 783 -43.05 12.49 10.53
C LEU A 783 -44.23 12.87 11.45
N PRO A 784 -44.26 14.13 11.89
CA PRO A 784 -44.94 14.67 13.09
C PRO A 784 -45.47 13.66 14.13
N ASP A 785 -44.62 12.77 14.66
CA ASP A 785 -44.97 11.85 15.76
C ASP A 785 -44.17 12.17 17.03
N PRO A 786 -44.57 13.21 17.81
CA PRO A 786 -43.81 13.69 18.96
C PRO A 786 -43.81 12.72 20.14
N GLU A 787 -44.82 11.86 20.28
CA GLU A 787 -44.86 10.84 21.34
C GLU A 787 -43.84 9.73 21.06
N ALA A 788 -43.83 9.17 19.85
CA ALA A 788 -42.82 8.18 19.48
C ALA A 788 -41.40 8.78 19.51
N ALA A 789 -41.23 10.04 19.09
CA ALA A 789 -39.93 10.72 19.18
C ALA A 789 -39.45 10.87 20.63
N ARG A 790 -40.36 11.18 21.57
CA ARG A 790 -40.04 11.27 23.01
C ARG A 790 -39.56 9.94 23.58
N ASP A 791 -40.18 8.83 23.16
CA ASP A 791 -39.81 7.47 23.57
C ASP A 791 -38.41 7.06 23.07
N GLU A 792 -37.94 7.69 21.99
CA GLU A 792 -36.57 7.54 21.49
C GLU A 792 -35.56 8.42 22.25
N PHE A 793 -35.86 9.70 22.44
CA PHE A 793 -34.90 10.63 23.06
C PHE A 793 -34.69 10.39 24.56
N THR A 794 -35.72 9.99 25.31
CA THR A 794 -35.62 9.83 26.77
C THR A 794 -34.55 8.81 27.19
N PRO A 795 -34.55 7.56 26.70
CA PRO A 795 -33.51 6.59 27.04
C PRO A 795 -32.14 6.96 26.46
N ALA A 796 -32.09 7.61 25.28
CA ALA A 796 -30.84 8.11 24.71
C ALA A 796 -30.21 9.23 25.57
N LEU A 797 -31.02 10.18 26.04
CA LEU A 797 -30.60 11.26 26.92
C LEU A 797 -29.97 10.73 28.21
N ASN A 798 -30.63 9.77 28.86
CA ASN A 798 -30.11 9.15 30.09
C ASN A 798 -28.74 8.52 29.84
N TYR A 799 -28.62 7.74 28.76
CA TYR A 799 -27.36 7.12 28.39
C TYR A 799 -26.25 8.15 28.12
N PHE A 800 -26.51 9.19 27.32
CA PHE A 800 -25.53 10.21 26.99
C PHE A 800 -25.08 11.01 28.21
N ARG A 801 -26.02 11.33 29.12
CA ARG A 801 -25.72 12.02 30.38
C ARG A 801 -24.86 11.17 31.31
N GLU A 802 -25.20 9.90 31.48
CA GLU A 802 -24.42 8.95 32.31
C GLU A 802 -23.00 8.75 31.77
N ARG A 803 -22.82 8.77 30.45
CA ARG A 803 -21.53 8.58 29.78
C ARG A 803 -20.76 9.87 29.50
N GLY A 804 -21.32 11.03 29.80
CA GLY A 804 -20.69 12.33 29.55
C GLY A 804 -20.50 12.64 28.06
N LEU A 805 -21.43 12.19 27.21
CA LEU A 805 -21.44 12.42 25.76
C LEU A 805 -22.20 13.72 25.46
N CYS A 806 -21.58 14.87 25.80
CA CYS A 806 -22.28 16.15 25.92
C CYS A 806 -22.86 16.69 24.60
N TYR A 807 -22.22 16.41 23.46
CA TYR A 807 -22.77 16.83 22.16
C TYR A 807 -24.10 16.15 21.86
N TYR A 808 -24.19 14.83 22.06
CA TYR A 808 -25.44 14.09 21.88
C TYR A 808 -26.47 14.38 22.98
N GLU A 809 -26.02 14.65 24.22
CA GLU A 809 -26.90 15.12 25.29
C GLU A 809 -27.62 16.41 24.86
N ALA A 810 -26.87 17.38 24.31
CA ALA A 810 -27.45 18.64 23.81
C ALA A 810 -28.47 18.39 22.69
N GLN A 811 -28.17 17.49 21.75
CA GLN A 811 -29.09 17.12 20.66
C GLN A 811 -30.37 16.45 21.16
N CYS A 812 -30.27 15.53 22.13
CA CYS A 812 -31.44 14.92 22.77
C CYS A 812 -32.28 15.94 23.53
N CYS A 813 -31.64 16.87 24.26
CA CYS A 813 -32.35 17.94 24.96
C CYS A 813 -33.13 18.83 23.98
N THR A 814 -32.54 19.25 22.86
CA THR A 814 -33.26 20.02 21.83
C THR A 814 -34.41 19.23 21.23
N GLY A 815 -34.21 17.95 20.91
CA GLY A 815 -35.28 17.07 20.41
C GLY A 815 -36.44 16.91 21.39
N LEU A 816 -36.16 16.72 22.68
CA LEU A 816 -37.18 16.68 23.73
C LEU A 816 -37.87 18.03 23.91
N ALA A 817 -37.13 19.14 23.84
CA ALA A 817 -37.71 20.48 23.91
C ALA A 817 -38.74 20.69 22.78
N GLN A 818 -38.45 20.20 21.56
CA GLN A 818 -39.41 20.20 20.45
C GLN A 818 -40.63 19.31 20.72
N CYS A 819 -40.45 18.11 21.32
CA CYS A 819 -41.57 17.27 21.72
C CYS A 819 -42.48 17.97 22.76
N GLU A 820 -41.90 18.64 23.76
CA GLU A 820 -42.66 19.36 24.78
C GLU A 820 -43.35 20.61 24.22
N LEU A 821 -42.72 21.30 23.27
CA LEU A 821 -43.37 22.40 22.53
C LEU A 821 -44.60 21.90 21.77
N ASN A 822 -44.48 20.78 21.05
CA ASN A 822 -45.60 20.17 20.32
C ASN A 822 -46.71 19.66 21.25
N ALA A 823 -46.42 19.48 22.54
CA ALA A 823 -47.37 19.06 23.58
C ALA A 823 -47.87 20.22 24.46
N ASP A 824 -47.58 21.48 24.08
CA ASP A 824 -47.93 22.70 24.81
C ASP A 824 -47.42 22.74 26.28
N ARG A 825 -46.23 22.18 26.52
CA ARG A 825 -45.58 22.08 27.84
C ARG A 825 -44.35 22.98 27.95
N GLU A 826 -44.60 24.29 27.90
CA GLU A 826 -43.55 25.32 27.86
C GLU A 826 -42.54 25.25 29.01
N PRO A 827 -42.91 25.01 30.29
CA PRO A 827 -41.92 24.91 31.37
C PRO A 827 -40.92 23.76 31.19
N GLN A 828 -41.39 22.60 30.73
CA GLN A 828 -40.56 21.43 30.46
C GLN A 828 -39.69 21.65 29.22
N MET A 829 -40.24 22.32 28.19
CA MET A 829 -39.48 22.74 27.01
C MET A 829 -38.30 23.64 27.41
N LEU A 830 -38.54 24.68 28.23
CA LEU A 830 -37.51 25.62 28.68
C LEU A 830 -36.43 24.95 29.55
N GLU A 831 -36.79 23.94 30.35
CA GLU A 831 -35.83 23.16 31.13
C GLU A 831 -34.84 22.41 30.22
N GLN A 832 -35.34 21.73 29.20
CA GLN A 832 -34.49 21.02 28.24
C GLN A 832 -33.64 21.98 27.42
N LEU A 833 -34.24 23.10 26.97
CA LEU A 833 -33.55 24.12 26.19
C LEU A 833 -32.41 24.76 26.99
N ARG A 834 -32.63 25.08 28.27
CA ARG A 834 -31.59 25.61 29.18
C ARG A 834 -30.40 24.66 29.27
N ARG A 835 -30.63 23.35 29.36
CA ARG A 835 -29.54 22.36 29.40
C ARG A 835 -28.78 22.29 28.08
N ALA A 836 -29.47 22.29 26.94
CA ALA A 836 -28.84 22.30 25.62
C ALA A 836 -27.94 23.53 25.43
N LEU A 837 -28.42 24.71 25.85
CA LEU A 837 -27.68 25.98 25.74
C LEU A 837 -26.48 26.06 26.70
N ASP A 838 -26.58 25.54 27.94
CA ASP A 838 -25.42 25.42 28.85
C ASP A 838 -24.31 24.56 28.23
N LEU A 839 -24.67 23.43 27.63
CA LEU A 839 -23.71 22.55 26.96
C LEU A 839 -23.10 23.21 25.73
N ALA A 840 -23.91 23.89 24.92
CA ALA A 840 -23.43 24.62 23.74
C ALA A 840 -22.44 25.74 24.12
N ALA A 841 -22.73 26.50 25.16
CA ALA A 841 -21.83 27.55 25.66
C ALA A 841 -20.53 26.98 26.24
N ARG A 842 -20.60 25.83 26.94
CA ARG A 842 -19.44 25.23 27.59
C ARG A 842 -18.45 24.60 26.61
N TYR A 843 -18.95 23.97 25.55
CA TYR A 843 -18.15 23.18 24.62
C TYR A 843 -18.09 23.75 23.20
N ASP A 844 -18.58 24.99 23.03
CA ASP A 844 -18.50 25.73 21.76
C ASP A 844 -19.24 25.04 20.61
N TYR A 845 -20.52 24.70 20.83
CA TYR A 845 -21.41 24.12 19.82
C TYR A 845 -22.14 25.17 18.98
N GLU A 846 -21.51 26.32 18.75
CA GLU A 846 -22.11 27.50 18.12
C GLU A 846 -22.67 27.18 16.72
N TYR A 847 -21.88 26.48 15.88
CA TYR A 847 -22.32 26.06 14.55
C TYR A 847 -23.60 25.21 14.59
N TRP A 848 -23.66 24.19 15.46
CA TRP A 848 -24.85 23.36 15.62
C TRP A 848 -26.04 24.17 16.13
N LEU A 849 -25.84 25.03 17.12
CA LEU A 849 -26.91 25.86 17.69
C LEU A 849 -27.53 26.79 16.65
N HIS A 850 -26.72 27.41 15.79
CA HIS A 850 -27.22 28.21 14.67
C HIS A 850 -28.10 27.41 13.72
N GLN A 851 -27.72 26.17 13.40
CA GLN A 851 -28.51 25.30 12.53
C GLN A 851 -29.86 24.93 13.19
N GLU A 852 -29.87 24.67 14.49
CA GLU A 852 -31.10 24.36 15.23
C GLU A 852 -32.04 25.58 15.30
N ILE A 853 -31.51 26.78 15.54
CA ILE A 853 -32.32 28.03 15.53
C ILE A 853 -32.94 28.27 14.15
N ALA A 854 -32.16 28.06 13.08
CA ALA A 854 -32.65 28.24 11.71
C ALA A 854 -33.71 27.20 11.32
N SER A 855 -33.54 25.95 11.76
CA SER A 855 -34.44 24.84 11.42
C SER A 855 -35.72 24.83 12.25
N HIS A 856 -35.63 25.29 13.50
CA HIS A 856 -36.73 25.21 14.48
C HIS A 856 -36.98 26.57 15.17
N PRO A 857 -37.30 27.65 14.42
CA PRO A 857 -37.41 29.00 14.99
C PRO A 857 -38.51 29.12 16.05
N ALA A 858 -39.55 28.28 15.98
CA ALA A 858 -40.62 28.24 16.98
C ALA A 858 -40.12 27.85 18.38
N LEU A 859 -39.07 27.03 18.47
CA LEU A 859 -38.47 26.61 19.74
C LEU A 859 -37.84 27.77 20.51
N PHE A 860 -37.42 28.81 19.78
CA PHE A 860 -36.74 29.97 20.33
C PHE A 860 -37.61 31.24 20.32
N ALA A 861 -38.92 31.10 20.08
CA ALA A 861 -39.79 32.25 19.85
C ALA A 861 -40.27 32.96 21.14
N SER A 862 -40.35 32.26 22.28
CA SER A 862 -40.84 32.87 23.53
C SER A 862 -39.80 33.81 24.14
N GLU A 863 -40.27 34.80 24.91
CA GLU A 863 -39.41 35.77 25.59
C GLU A 863 -38.43 35.07 26.55
N ASP A 864 -38.93 34.10 27.31
CA ASP A 864 -38.10 33.26 28.20
C ASP A 864 -37.04 32.46 27.42
N ALA A 865 -37.35 31.94 26.23
CA ALA A 865 -36.38 31.23 25.40
C ALA A 865 -35.32 32.17 24.80
N GLN A 866 -35.72 33.38 24.39
CA GLN A 866 -34.81 34.43 23.91
C GLN A 866 -33.85 34.89 25.01
N ASP A 867 -34.30 34.97 26.27
CA ASP A 867 -33.46 35.32 27.40
C ASP A 867 -32.38 34.27 27.71
N LEU A 868 -32.61 33.01 27.36
CA LEU A 868 -31.60 31.95 27.49
C LEU A 868 -30.52 32.01 26.40
N LEU A 869 -30.80 32.63 25.25
CA LEU A 869 -29.85 32.71 24.15
C LEU A 869 -28.69 33.68 24.45
N PRO A 870 -27.48 33.37 23.94
CA PRO A 870 -26.38 34.32 23.84
C PRO A 870 -26.82 35.62 23.16
N ALA A 871 -26.27 36.76 23.58
CA ALA A 871 -26.75 38.08 23.17
C ALA A 871 -26.68 38.33 21.66
N ASP A 872 -25.69 37.72 21.00
CA ASP A 872 -25.44 37.70 19.56
C ASP A 872 -26.44 36.83 18.77
N LEU A 873 -27.15 35.91 19.44
CA LEU A 873 -28.17 35.04 18.84
C LEU A 873 -29.60 35.51 19.11
N ARG A 874 -29.79 36.53 19.96
CA ARG A 874 -31.12 37.08 20.28
C ARG A 874 -31.69 37.86 19.11
N GLY A 875 -32.97 37.64 18.82
CA GLY A 875 -33.69 38.38 17.77
C GLY A 875 -33.18 38.12 16.35
N VAL A 876 -32.36 37.08 16.13
CA VAL A 876 -31.96 36.65 14.79
C VAL A 876 -33.20 36.11 14.08
N GLN A 877 -33.91 37.00 13.36
CA GLN A 877 -34.83 36.60 12.31
C GLN A 877 -33.95 36.12 11.15
N VAL A 878 -33.73 34.81 11.09
CA VAL A 878 -33.13 34.20 9.89
C VAL A 878 -34.03 34.58 8.73
N SER A 879 -33.51 35.43 7.83
CA SER A 879 -34.19 35.74 6.59
C SER A 879 -34.53 34.41 5.94
N GLN A 880 -35.82 34.11 5.81
CA GLN A 880 -36.28 33.07 4.91
C GLN A 880 -35.95 33.53 3.49
N GLN A 881 -34.69 33.42 3.08
CA GLN A 881 -34.39 33.04 1.72
C GLN A 881 -34.81 31.57 1.58
N ALA A 882 -36.12 31.36 1.62
CA ALA A 882 -36.73 30.21 1.00
C ALA A 882 -36.45 30.37 -0.49
N ALA A 883 -35.44 29.67 -0.99
CA ALA A 883 -35.24 29.47 -2.42
C ALA A 883 -35.57 28.02 -2.77
N PRO A 884 -36.10 27.77 -3.98
CA PRO A 884 -37.13 26.77 -4.24
C PRO A 884 -36.52 25.37 -4.48
N ILE A 885 -36.29 24.59 -3.44
CA ILE A 885 -35.54 23.31 -3.58
C ILE A 885 -36.45 22.06 -3.51
N ILE A 886 -37.67 22.17 -2.98
CA ILE A 886 -38.53 21.00 -2.68
C ILE A 886 -38.96 20.20 -3.94
N ALA A 887 -39.11 20.87 -5.10
CA ALA A 887 -39.46 20.18 -6.34
C ALA A 887 -38.26 19.45 -7.00
N GLN A 888 -37.02 19.84 -6.69
CA GLN A 888 -35.80 19.16 -7.17
C GLN A 888 -35.41 17.94 -6.31
N GLN A 889 -35.94 17.83 -5.08
CA GLN A 889 -35.49 16.87 -4.07
C GLN A 889 -35.86 15.40 -4.33
N LYS A 890 -36.95 15.11 -5.07
CA LYS A 890 -37.27 13.73 -5.49
C LYS A 890 -36.33 13.18 -6.59
N SER A 891 -35.59 14.06 -7.29
CA SER A 891 -34.65 13.70 -8.35
C SER A 891 -33.21 13.45 -7.84
N ILE A 892 -32.92 13.74 -6.57
CA ILE A 892 -31.56 13.68 -5.99
C ILE A 892 -31.06 12.24 -5.88
N LEU A 893 -31.97 11.28 -5.66
CA LEU A 893 -31.65 9.85 -5.53
C LEU A 893 -31.52 9.11 -6.87
N THR A 894 -31.64 9.85 -7.99
CA THR A 894 -31.44 9.37 -9.38
C THR A 894 -30.43 10.24 -10.13
N SER A 895 -29.71 11.13 -9.44
CA SER A 895 -28.68 11.95 -10.09
C SER A 895 -27.60 11.03 -10.66
N PRO A 896 -27.12 11.28 -11.89
CA PRO A 896 -26.03 10.50 -12.45
C PRO A 896 -24.80 10.61 -11.53
N PRO A 897 -24.00 9.54 -11.38
CA PRO A 897 -22.82 9.56 -10.54
C PRO A 897 -21.93 10.74 -10.95
N LEU A 898 -21.34 11.42 -9.95
CA LEU A 898 -20.29 12.40 -10.24
C LEU A 898 -19.17 11.71 -10.99
N VAL A 899 -18.58 12.48 -11.89
CA VAL A 899 -17.59 11.98 -12.83
C VAL A 899 -16.23 12.33 -12.24
N ASP A 900 -15.44 11.32 -11.86
CA ASP A 900 -14.09 11.54 -11.35
C ASP A 900 -13.14 12.01 -12.46
N LEU A 901 -13.37 11.57 -13.70
CA LEU A 901 -12.57 11.95 -14.87
C LEU A 901 -13.44 12.05 -16.13
N THR A 902 -13.40 13.22 -16.76
CA THR A 902 -14.00 13.46 -18.08
C THR A 902 -12.93 13.39 -19.15
N ILE A 903 -13.20 12.62 -20.22
CA ILE A 903 -12.35 12.48 -21.39
C ILE A 903 -13.21 12.76 -22.62
N ASN A 904 -13.02 13.94 -23.23
CA ASN A 904 -13.70 14.31 -24.46
C ASN A 904 -12.77 14.10 -25.66
N MET A 905 -13.21 13.30 -26.63
CA MET A 905 -12.48 12.96 -27.84
C MET A 905 -13.22 13.36 -29.13
N LEU A 906 -14.49 13.78 -29.08
CA LEU A 906 -15.20 14.35 -30.23
C LEU A 906 -14.93 15.85 -30.29
N GLY A 907 -14.02 16.26 -31.18
CA GLY A 907 -13.44 17.61 -31.26
C GLY A 907 -12.04 17.69 -30.63
N PRO A 908 -11.63 18.88 -30.14
CA PRO A 908 -10.38 19.03 -29.40
C PRO A 908 -10.37 18.15 -28.14
N ILE A 909 -9.25 17.45 -27.93
CA ILE A 909 -9.09 16.55 -26.79
C ILE A 909 -9.08 17.38 -25.50
N GLU A 910 -10.04 17.12 -24.62
CA GLU A 910 -10.14 17.74 -23.31
C GLU A 910 -10.22 16.67 -22.24
N ILE A 911 -9.33 16.76 -21.25
CA ILE A 911 -9.26 15.80 -20.15
C ILE A 911 -9.19 16.61 -18.87
N PHE A 912 -10.16 16.40 -17.97
CA PHE A 912 -10.24 17.10 -16.70
C PHE A 912 -11.04 16.30 -15.68
N ARG A 913 -10.79 16.57 -14.39
CA ARG A 913 -11.56 16.01 -13.27
C ARG A 913 -12.66 16.97 -12.87
N ASP A 914 -12.27 18.21 -12.56
CA ASP A 914 -13.16 19.35 -12.38
C ASP A 914 -12.92 20.36 -13.49
N SER A 915 -13.97 20.71 -14.24
CA SER A 915 -13.90 21.74 -15.28
C SER A 915 -13.48 23.11 -14.75
N ALA A 916 -13.70 23.38 -13.45
CA ALA A 916 -13.26 24.61 -12.80
C ALA A 916 -11.76 24.60 -12.42
N ARG A 917 -11.10 23.43 -12.42
CA ARG A 917 -9.68 23.25 -12.07
C ARG A 917 -8.98 22.38 -13.12
N PRO A 918 -8.66 22.96 -14.29
CA PRO A 918 -7.97 22.22 -15.34
C PRO A 918 -6.56 21.79 -14.91
N PHE A 919 -6.06 20.72 -15.52
CA PHE A 919 -4.68 20.29 -15.34
C PHE A 919 -3.69 21.40 -15.74
N ALA A 920 -2.45 21.34 -15.23
CA ALA A 920 -1.42 22.30 -15.64
C ALA A 920 -1.25 22.31 -17.17
N ALA A 921 -0.89 23.47 -17.74
CA ALA A 921 -0.74 23.63 -19.19
C ALA A 921 0.29 22.65 -19.80
N ASP A 922 1.24 22.18 -19.00
CA ASP A 922 2.30 21.23 -19.34
C ASP A 922 2.09 19.83 -18.76
N ALA A 923 0.92 19.54 -18.15
CA ALA A 923 0.64 18.27 -17.48
C ALA A 923 0.86 17.06 -18.42
N TRP A 924 0.49 17.21 -19.68
CA TRP A 924 0.75 16.23 -20.74
C TRP A 924 2.14 16.45 -21.35
N THR A 925 3.19 16.09 -20.59
CA THR A 925 4.61 16.26 -20.98
C THR A 925 4.94 15.72 -22.37
N THR A 926 4.22 14.67 -22.81
CA THR A 926 4.30 14.17 -24.18
C THR A 926 2.90 13.99 -24.77
N ARG A 927 2.75 14.35 -26.04
CA ARG A 927 1.53 14.10 -26.82
C ARG A 927 1.17 12.61 -26.84
N ARG A 928 2.18 11.74 -26.95
CA ARG A 928 2.01 10.28 -26.95
C ARG A 928 1.36 9.76 -25.66
N ALA A 929 1.72 10.29 -24.49
CA ALA A 929 1.06 9.90 -23.23
C ALA A 929 -0.44 10.17 -23.27
N ARG A 930 -0.85 11.37 -23.72
CA ARG A 930 -2.26 11.73 -23.89
C ARG A 930 -2.98 10.81 -24.86
N ASP A 931 -2.37 10.58 -26.03
CA ASP A 931 -2.99 9.79 -27.09
C ASP A 931 -3.11 8.30 -26.69
N ILE A 932 -2.18 7.75 -25.89
CA ILE A 932 -2.31 6.41 -25.27
C ILE A 932 -3.48 6.34 -24.29
N LEU A 933 -3.69 7.36 -23.44
CA LEU A 933 -4.84 7.39 -22.53
C LEU A 933 -6.16 7.39 -23.33
N CYS A 934 -6.25 8.23 -24.37
CA CYS A 934 -7.43 8.27 -25.24
C CYS A 934 -7.67 6.93 -25.94
N PHE A 935 -6.59 6.28 -26.40
CA PHE A 935 -6.68 4.93 -26.96
C PHE A 935 -7.28 3.94 -25.96
N ILE A 936 -6.75 3.86 -24.73
CA ILE A 936 -7.28 2.98 -23.67
C ILE A 936 -8.75 3.31 -23.37
N ALA A 937 -9.08 4.60 -23.24
CA ALA A 937 -10.44 5.08 -22.95
C ALA A 937 -11.44 4.74 -24.06
N SER A 938 -11.01 4.68 -25.32
CA SER A 938 -11.85 4.35 -26.48
C SER A 938 -12.11 2.84 -26.67
N ARG A 939 -11.40 1.97 -25.93
CA ARG A 939 -11.51 0.51 -26.09
C ARG A 939 -12.66 -0.07 -25.26
N PRO A 940 -13.23 -1.23 -25.67
CA PRO A 940 -14.19 -1.96 -24.86
C PRO A 940 -13.64 -2.26 -23.46
N HIS A 941 -14.45 -2.05 -22.43
CA HIS A 941 -14.06 -2.18 -21.02
C HIS A 941 -12.89 -1.27 -20.59
N ARG A 942 -12.52 -0.28 -21.40
CA ARG A 942 -11.46 0.71 -21.11
C ARG A 942 -10.12 0.07 -20.79
N ARG A 943 -9.78 -1.00 -21.53
CA ARG A 943 -8.57 -1.81 -21.36
C ARG A 943 -7.84 -2.02 -22.68
N ALA A 944 -6.52 -2.07 -22.62
CA ALA A 944 -5.67 -2.36 -23.77
C ALA A 944 -4.46 -3.22 -23.38
N PRO A 945 -4.19 -4.32 -24.11
CA PRO A 945 -2.97 -5.10 -23.94
C PRO A 945 -1.71 -4.24 -24.17
N LYS A 946 -0.68 -4.48 -23.36
CA LYS A 946 0.62 -3.83 -23.50
C LYS A 946 1.16 -3.93 -24.92
N ASP A 947 1.14 -5.13 -25.50
CA ASP A 947 1.65 -5.38 -26.85
C ASP A 947 0.89 -4.59 -27.90
N SER A 948 -0.44 -4.46 -27.76
CA SER A 948 -1.26 -3.65 -28.67
C SER A 948 -0.94 -2.15 -28.58
N ILE A 949 -0.57 -1.63 -27.41
CA ILE A 949 -0.13 -0.24 -27.26
C ILE A 949 1.24 -0.06 -27.91
N ILE A 950 2.17 -0.99 -27.68
CA ILE A 950 3.52 -0.96 -28.26
C ILE A 950 3.45 -0.99 -29.79
N ASP A 951 2.73 -1.96 -30.35
CA ASP A 951 2.56 -2.17 -31.79
C ASP A 951 1.88 -0.99 -32.48
N LEU A 952 1.13 -0.17 -31.75
CA LEU A 952 0.46 0.99 -32.31
C LEU A 952 1.35 2.24 -32.26
N PHE A 953 1.94 2.54 -31.10
CA PHE A 953 2.61 3.82 -30.85
C PHE A 953 4.14 3.80 -31.07
N TRP A 954 4.72 2.62 -31.28
CA TRP A 954 6.16 2.42 -31.53
C TRP A 954 6.46 1.56 -32.76
N ARG A 955 5.58 1.58 -33.77
CA ARG A 955 5.79 0.87 -35.05
C ARG A 955 7.20 1.12 -35.62
N ASP A 956 7.79 0.07 -36.17
CA ASP A 956 9.11 0.06 -36.83
C ASP A 956 10.27 0.54 -35.95
N THR A 957 10.08 0.61 -34.62
CA THR A 957 11.12 1.02 -33.67
C THR A 957 11.84 -0.21 -33.11
N GLU A 958 13.17 -0.16 -32.98
CA GLU A 958 13.93 -1.24 -32.34
C GLU A 958 13.47 -1.47 -30.89
N LEU A 959 13.38 -2.75 -30.49
CA LEU A 959 12.94 -3.19 -29.15
C LEU A 959 13.60 -2.41 -28.00
N LYS A 960 14.90 -2.12 -28.12
CA LYS A 960 15.67 -1.37 -27.12
C LYS A 960 15.13 0.04 -26.86
N THR A 961 14.64 0.72 -27.91
CA THR A 961 14.09 2.07 -27.81
C THR A 961 12.68 2.05 -27.24
N ILE A 962 11.92 0.99 -27.51
CA ILE A 962 10.59 0.76 -26.93
C ILE A 962 10.70 0.58 -25.43
N GLU A 963 11.54 -0.35 -24.97
CA GLU A 963 11.76 -0.61 -23.55
C GLU A 963 12.23 0.64 -22.78
N LYS A 964 13.05 1.47 -23.42
CA LYS A 964 13.57 2.71 -22.81
C LYS A 964 12.49 3.79 -22.62
N ASN A 965 11.46 3.81 -23.46
CA ASN A 965 10.53 4.94 -23.54
C ASN A 965 9.08 4.60 -23.13
N PHE A 966 8.67 3.34 -23.22
CA PHE A 966 7.29 2.92 -22.95
C PHE A 966 6.88 3.18 -21.50
N HIS A 967 7.63 2.65 -20.53
CA HIS A 967 7.31 2.82 -19.12
C HIS A 967 7.39 4.27 -18.62
N PRO A 968 8.40 5.09 -19.00
CA PRO A 968 8.36 6.52 -18.74
C PRO A 968 7.11 7.21 -19.29
N THR A 969 6.67 6.82 -20.50
CA THR A 969 5.45 7.38 -21.10
C THR A 969 4.21 7.06 -20.26
N MET A 970 4.13 5.85 -19.69
CA MET A 970 3.03 5.47 -18.81
C MET A 970 3.06 6.18 -17.46
N SER A 971 4.25 6.41 -16.91
CA SER A 971 4.42 7.27 -15.72
C SER A 971 3.94 8.70 -16.00
N HIS A 972 4.27 9.25 -17.18
CA HIS A 972 3.77 10.57 -17.59
C HIS A 972 2.24 10.65 -17.64
N VAL A 973 1.53 9.58 -18.07
CA VAL A 973 0.05 9.55 -18.03
C VAL A 973 -0.45 9.68 -16.60
N ARG A 974 0.10 8.89 -15.66
CA ARG A 974 -0.30 8.93 -14.25
C ARG A 974 -0.02 10.29 -13.62
N LYS A 975 1.12 10.90 -13.95
CA LYS A 975 1.49 12.24 -13.47
C LYS A 975 0.57 13.32 -14.03
N ALA A 976 0.21 13.25 -15.31
CA ALA A 976 -0.70 14.19 -15.95
C ALA A 976 -2.09 14.21 -15.28
N LEU A 977 -2.65 13.02 -15.02
CA LEU A 977 -3.97 12.86 -14.39
C LEU A 977 -4.05 13.38 -12.95
N ASN A 978 -2.90 13.59 -12.32
CA ASN A 978 -2.77 14.08 -10.96
C ASN A 978 -2.23 15.52 -10.89
N SER A 979 -2.06 16.19 -12.03
CA SER A 979 -1.52 17.56 -12.09
C SER A 979 -2.53 18.60 -11.60
N ASN A 980 -2.08 19.49 -10.70
CA ASN A 980 -2.91 20.52 -10.05
C ASN A 980 -4.16 19.98 -9.32
N GLN A 981 -4.14 18.69 -8.95
CA GLN A 981 -5.24 18.07 -8.21
C GLN A 981 -4.92 18.02 -6.72
N PRO A 982 -5.86 18.38 -5.85
CA PRO A 982 -5.66 18.30 -4.39
C PRO A 982 -5.52 16.84 -3.93
N LEU A 983 -6.24 15.92 -4.59
CA LEU A 983 -6.24 14.50 -4.27
C LEU A 983 -5.64 13.69 -5.42
N LYS A 984 -4.52 13.01 -5.19
CA LYS A 984 -3.94 12.08 -6.16
C LYS A 984 -4.77 10.80 -6.24
N GLN A 985 -5.03 10.30 -7.44
CA GLN A 985 -5.80 9.09 -7.71
C GLN A 985 -5.13 8.26 -8.81
N ASN A 986 -5.18 6.93 -8.67
CA ASN A 986 -4.62 6.02 -9.66
C ASN A 986 -5.67 5.63 -10.70
N PHE A 987 -5.95 6.54 -11.64
CA PHE A 987 -6.90 6.29 -12.74
C PHE A 987 -6.44 5.22 -13.74
N LEU A 988 -5.16 4.82 -13.74
CA LEU A 988 -4.60 3.89 -14.71
C LEU A 988 -3.91 2.70 -14.03
N ALA A 989 -4.68 1.62 -13.88
CA ALA A 989 -4.21 0.35 -13.35
C ALA A 989 -3.56 -0.51 -14.45
N TYR A 990 -2.62 -1.36 -14.04
CA TYR A 990 -2.06 -2.42 -14.88
C TYR A 990 -2.35 -3.77 -14.23
N ARG A 991 -3.09 -4.65 -14.92
CA ARG A 991 -3.50 -5.98 -14.41
C ARG A 991 -3.54 -6.96 -15.58
N ASP A 992 -3.06 -8.19 -15.33
CA ASP A 992 -3.12 -9.29 -16.31
C ASP A 992 -2.55 -8.97 -17.71
N GLY A 993 -1.47 -8.16 -17.76
CA GLY A 993 -0.82 -7.76 -19.02
C GLY A 993 -1.52 -6.62 -19.77
N GLU A 994 -2.58 -6.05 -19.19
CA GLU A 994 -3.39 -4.99 -19.79
C GLU A 994 -3.35 -3.71 -18.94
N TYR A 995 -3.30 -2.57 -19.61
CA TYR A 995 -3.55 -1.26 -19.00
C TYR A 995 -5.05 -0.96 -19.05
N GLN A 996 -5.64 -0.57 -17.92
CA GLN A 996 -7.07 -0.26 -17.85
C GLN A 996 -7.35 0.99 -17.00
N LEU A 997 -8.43 1.69 -17.35
CA LEU A 997 -8.99 2.71 -16.47
C LEU A 997 -9.55 2.04 -15.21
N SER A 998 -9.11 2.49 -14.03
CA SER A 998 -9.43 1.84 -12.76
C SER A 998 -10.95 1.83 -12.50
N PRO A 999 -11.57 0.66 -12.27
CA PRO A 999 -13.03 0.54 -12.14
C PRO A 999 -13.60 1.17 -10.85
N GLU A 1000 -12.74 1.55 -9.91
CA GLU A 1000 -13.11 2.26 -8.68
C GLU A 1000 -13.60 3.71 -8.93
N PHE A 1001 -13.29 4.29 -10.10
CA PHE A 1001 -13.68 5.64 -10.47
C PHE A 1001 -14.81 5.68 -11.53
N SER A 1002 -15.55 6.78 -11.54
CA SER A 1002 -16.57 7.08 -12.53
C SER A 1002 -16.01 7.93 -13.66
N TYR A 1003 -16.30 7.53 -14.91
CA TYR A 1003 -15.76 8.20 -16.10
C TYR A 1003 -16.88 8.72 -16.99
N ARG A 1004 -16.69 9.92 -17.54
CA ARG A 1004 -17.51 10.43 -18.66
C ARG A 1004 -16.64 10.48 -19.88
N ILE A 1005 -16.97 9.64 -20.85
CA ILE A 1005 -16.29 9.58 -22.13
C ILE A 1005 -17.33 9.95 -23.19
N ASP A 1006 -17.10 11.03 -23.92
CA ASP A 1006 -18.10 11.58 -24.84
C ASP A 1006 -18.48 10.61 -25.97
N THR A 1007 -17.53 9.82 -26.46
CA THR A 1007 -17.77 8.73 -27.44
C THR A 1007 -18.74 7.67 -26.90
N GLU A 1008 -18.54 7.16 -25.68
CA GLU A 1008 -19.48 6.22 -25.04
C GLU A 1008 -20.88 6.84 -24.87
N GLY A 1009 -20.95 8.14 -24.55
CA GLY A 1009 -22.20 8.87 -24.44
C GLY A 1009 -22.91 9.02 -25.79
N PHE A 1010 -22.15 9.34 -26.83
CA PHE A 1010 -22.63 9.50 -28.20
C PHE A 1010 -23.17 8.18 -28.76
N ASP A 1011 -22.42 7.08 -28.63
CA ASP A 1011 -22.84 5.75 -29.09
C ASP A 1011 -24.11 5.27 -28.37
N ARG A 1012 -24.22 5.54 -27.06
CA ARG A 1012 -25.42 5.21 -26.28
C ARG A 1012 -26.64 5.96 -26.79
N LEU A 1013 -26.53 7.28 -27.02
CA LEU A 1013 -27.63 8.10 -27.52
C LEU A 1013 -28.06 7.66 -28.93
N ILE A 1014 -27.13 7.24 -29.78
CA ILE A 1014 -27.45 6.66 -31.09
C ILE A 1014 -28.22 5.34 -30.93
N ALA A 1015 -27.74 4.43 -30.08
CA ALA A 1015 -28.37 3.14 -29.87
C ALA A 1015 -29.79 3.26 -29.30
N GLU A 1016 -29.98 4.16 -28.32
CA GLU A 1016 -31.29 4.49 -27.74
C GLU A 1016 -32.20 5.16 -28.78
N GLY A 1017 -31.68 6.10 -29.59
CA GLY A 1017 -32.44 6.77 -30.63
C GLY A 1017 -32.91 5.81 -31.73
N GLU A 1018 -32.05 4.89 -32.18
CA GLU A 1018 -32.41 3.84 -33.13
C GLU A 1018 -33.39 2.80 -32.53
N ALA A 1019 -33.35 2.57 -31.22
CA ALA A 1019 -34.37 1.76 -30.53
C ALA A 1019 -35.74 2.46 -30.52
N ALA A 1020 -35.80 3.73 -30.10
CA ALA A 1020 -37.01 4.54 -30.11
C ALA A 1020 -37.62 4.63 -31.53
N ARG A 1021 -36.78 4.80 -32.54
CA ARG A 1021 -37.19 4.77 -33.95
C ARG A 1021 -37.85 3.45 -34.36
N ARG A 1022 -37.30 2.31 -33.94
CA ARG A 1022 -37.87 0.97 -34.20
C ARG A 1022 -39.20 0.77 -33.49
N GLU A 1023 -39.35 1.32 -32.29
CA GLU A 1023 -40.57 1.31 -31.50
C GLU A 1023 -41.63 2.32 -31.97
N ARG A 1024 -41.31 3.11 -33.01
CA ARG A 1024 -42.14 4.18 -33.58
C ARG A 1024 -42.39 5.35 -32.61
N ASP A 1025 -41.54 5.50 -31.60
CA ASP A 1025 -41.45 6.71 -30.78
C ASP A 1025 -40.57 7.74 -31.50
N PHE A 1026 -41.18 8.48 -32.42
CA PHE A 1026 -40.46 9.45 -33.24
C PHE A 1026 -40.06 10.69 -32.45
N ASP A 1027 -40.86 11.14 -31.50
CA ASP A 1027 -40.52 12.32 -30.69
C ASP A 1027 -39.36 11.98 -29.72
N GLY A 1028 -39.37 10.80 -29.08
CA GLY A 1028 -38.23 10.34 -28.28
C GLY A 1028 -36.95 10.14 -29.11
N CYS A 1029 -37.07 9.64 -30.34
CA CYS A 1029 -35.94 9.52 -31.27
C CYS A 1029 -35.33 10.89 -31.62
N ILE A 1030 -36.16 11.90 -31.88
CA ILE A 1030 -35.70 13.26 -32.20
C ILE A 1030 -34.92 13.83 -31.01
N ASP A 1031 -35.48 13.75 -29.80
CA ASP A 1031 -34.85 14.26 -28.58
C ASP A 1031 -33.47 13.61 -28.34
N LEU A 1032 -33.35 12.30 -28.58
CA LEU A 1032 -32.09 11.56 -28.44
C LEU A 1032 -31.05 11.96 -29.49
N TYR A 1033 -31.46 12.12 -30.76
CA TYR A 1033 -30.57 12.59 -31.82
C TYR A 1033 -30.11 14.02 -31.59
N GLU A 1034 -30.95 14.91 -31.08
CA GLU A 1034 -30.53 16.28 -30.73
C GLU A 1034 -29.48 16.28 -29.61
N LYS A 1035 -29.66 15.44 -28.59
CA LYS A 1035 -28.65 15.26 -27.53
C LYS A 1035 -27.34 14.71 -28.10
N ALA A 1036 -27.38 13.74 -29.00
CA ALA A 1036 -26.18 13.17 -29.61
C ALA A 1036 -25.43 14.22 -30.46
N VAL A 1037 -26.16 14.98 -31.28
CA VAL A 1037 -25.61 16.07 -32.09
C VAL A 1037 -24.96 17.16 -31.23
N ALA A 1038 -25.46 17.41 -30.01
CA ALA A 1038 -24.87 18.37 -29.08
C ALA A 1038 -23.55 17.88 -28.44
N VAL A 1039 -23.34 16.56 -28.34
CA VAL A 1039 -22.09 15.97 -27.83
C VAL A 1039 -20.96 16.07 -28.87
N TYR A 1040 -21.29 16.09 -30.17
CA TYR A 1040 -20.31 16.17 -31.26
C TYR A 1040 -19.79 17.61 -31.46
N ARG A 1041 -18.56 17.90 -31.01
CA ARG A 1041 -17.95 19.25 -31.10
C ARG A 1041 -17.01 19.41 -32.29
N GLY A 1042 -16.68 18.32 -32.98
CA GLY A 1042 -15.75 18.28 -34.11
C GLY A 1042 -15.24 16.86 -34.37
N GLU A 1043 -14.24 16.75 -35.24
CA GLU A 1043 -13.63 15.47 -35.61
C GLU A 1043 -13.07 14.71 -34.40
N PHE A 1044 -13.16 13.37 -34.43
CA PHE A 1044 -12.57 12.52 -33.40
C PHE A 1044 -11.05 12.76 -33.27
N MET A 1045 -10.61 12.99 -32.03
CA MET A 1045 -9.28 13.40 -31.62
C MET A 1045 -8.69 14.45 -32.56
N GLN A 1046 -9.34 15.62 -32.63
CA GLN A 1046 -8.95 16.68 -33.55
C GLN A 1046 -7.47 17.06 -33.37
N GLY A 1047 -6.74 17.09 -34.49
CA GLY A 1047 -5.29 17.34 -34.51
C GLY A 1047 -4.42 16.13 -34.17
N SER A 1048 -5.00 14.96 -33.90
CA SER A 1048 -4.31 13.66 -33.84
C SER A 1048 -4.15 13.03 -35.23
N TYR A 1049 -3.01 12.37 -35.49
CA TYR A 1049 -2.65 11.79 -36.80
C TYR A 1049 -2.21 10.32 -36.70
N GLU A 1050 -2.64 9.62 -35.64
CA GLU A 1050 -2.37 8.19 -35.47
C GLU A 1050 -3.34 7.37 -36.33
N ASP A 1051 -2.89 6.27 -36.95
CA ASP A 1051 -3.69 5.52 -37.94
C ASP A 1051 -5.06 5.05 -37.42
N TRP A 1052 -5.13 4.61 -36.16
CA TRP A 1052 -6.36 4.12 -35.55
C TRP A 1052 -7.42 5.23 -35.35
N VAL A 1053 -6.99 6.50 -35.36
CA VAL A 1053 -7.86 7.66 -35.20
C VAL A 1053 -8.70 7.88 -36.45
N GLU A 1054 -8.14 7.63 -37.65
CA GLU A 1054 -8.86 7.90 -38.91
C GLU A 1054 -10.09 7.01 -39.12
N GLU A 1055 -10.01 5.75 -38.70
CA GLU A 1055 -11.14 4.81 -38.73
C GLU A 1055 -12.28 5.31 -37.84
N GLN A 1056 -11.97 5.65 -36.59
CA GLN A 1056 -12.94 6.17 -35.63
C GLN A 1056 -13.49 7.54 -36.06
N ARG A 1057 -12.65 8.41 -36.60
CA ARG A 1057 -13.06 9.73 -37.13
C ARG A 1057 -14.07 9.59 -38.26
N SER A 1058 -13.84 8.66 -39.17
CA SER A 1058 -14.77 8.37 -40.26
C SER A 1058 -16.11 7.87 -39.73
N TYR A 1059 -16.09 6.92 -38.78
CA TYR A 1059 -17.30 6.37 -38.15
C TYR A 1059 -18.15 7.46 -37.47
N TYR A 1060 -17.57 8.24 -36.54
CA TYR A 1060 -18.34 9.25 -35.80
C TYR A 1060 -18.85 10.38 -36.70
N ARG A 1061 -18.07 10.76 -37.73
CA ARG A 1061 -18.51 11.74 -38.73
C ARG A 1061 -19.73 11.23 -39.50
N GLU A 1062 -19.71 9.98 -39.97
CA GLU A 1062 -20.84 9.40 -40.70
C GLU A 1062 -22.11 9.34 -39.83
N GLN A 1063 -21.99 8.90 -38.57
CA GLN A 1063 -23.14 8.88 -37.65
C GLN A 1063 -23.71 10.28 -37.39
N TYR A 1064 -22.84 11.28 -37.20
CA TYR A 1064 -23.25 12.67 -37.00
C TYR A 1064 -24.04 13.20 -38.21
N LEU A 1065 -23.54 13.00 -39.43
CA LEU A 1065 -24.25 13.44 -40.65
C LEU A 1065 -25.60 12.74 -40.80
N ARG A 1066 -25.67 11.43 -40.56
CA ARG A 1066 -26.92 10.65 -40.61
C ARG A 1066 -27.99 11.16 -39.62
N MET A 1067 -27.58 11.58 -38.42
CA MET A 1067 -28.50 12.17 -37.45
C MET A 1067 -28.99 13.55 -37.89
N LEU A 1068 -28.09 14.42 -38.38
CA LEU A 1068 -28.49 15.72 -38.93
C LEU A 1068 -29.47 15.57 -40.10
N GLU A 1069 -29.26 14.61 -40.99
CA GLU A 1069 -30.17 14.31 -42.11
C GLU A 1069 -31.55 13.91 -41.62
N SER A 1070 -31.60 13.02 -40.61
CA SER A 1070 -32.85 12.56 -40.01
C SER A 1070 -33.60 13.72 -39.35
N LEU A 1071 -32.91 14.59 -38.62
CA LEU A 1071 -33.49 15.78 -37.99
C LEU A 1071 -33.96 16.81 -39.03
N ALA A 1072 -33.18 17.04 -40.09
CA ALA A 1072 -33.53 17.96 -41.17
C ALA A 1072 -34.79 17.49 -41.92
N ALA A 1073 -34.89 16.19 -42.22
CA ALA A 1073 -36.06 15.60 -42.87
C ALA A 1073 -37.33 15.69 -41.99
N VAL A 1074 -37.19 15.55 -40.67
CA VAL A 1074 -38.29 15.74 -39.72
C VAL A 1074 -38.72 17.21 -39.68
N ALA A 1075 -37.77 18.14 -39.57
CA ALA A 1075 -38.06 19.57 -39.55
C ALA A 1075 -38.75 20.02 -40.85
N GLU A 1076 -38.31 19.51 -42.01
CA GLU A 1076 -38.97 19.74 -43.29
C GLU A 1076 -40.42 19.23 -43.30
N LYS A 1077 -40.68 18.01 -42.79
CA LYS A 1077 -42.04 17.46 -42.68
C LYS A 1077 -42.93 18.24 -41.72
N LYS A 1078 -42.37 18.77 -40.62
CA LYS A 1078 -43.07 19.65 -39.67
C LYS A 1078 -43.21 21.09 -40.17
N GLN A 1079 -42.73 21.40 -41.39
CA GLN A 1079 -42.71 22.74 -42.00
C GLN A 1079 -41.90 23.77 -41.21
N GLU A 1080 -40.93 23.32 -40.41
CA GLU A 1080 -39.98 24.15 -39.66
C GLU A 1080 -38.79 24.54 -40.56
N PHE A 1081 -39.06 25.27 -41.65
CA PHE A 1081 -38.10 25.48 -42.74
C PHE A 1081 -36.78 26.16 -42.31
N LEU A 1082 -36.82 27.07 -41.34
CA LEU A 1082 -35.61 27.72 -40.81
C LEU A 1082 -34.69 26.73 -40.08
N ARG A 1083 -35.27 25.81 -39.30
CA ARG A 1083 -34.51 24.76 -38.58
C ARG A 1083 -33.97 23.71 -39.56
N ALA A 1084 -34.78 23.33 -40.55
CA ALA A 1084 -34.35 22.42 -41.60
C ALA A 1084 -33.14 22.98 -42.40
N MET A 1085 -33.14 24.30 -42.67
CA MET A 1085 -32.01 24.98 -43.30
C MET A 1085 -30.76 25.01 -42.43
N ASP A 1086 -30.87 25.32 -41.13
CA ASP A 1086 -29.72 25.32 -40.21
C ASP A 1086 -29.04 23.94 -40.17
N LEU A 1087 -29.83 22.88 -40.00
CA LEU A 1087 -29.35 21.50 -40.01
C LEU A 1087 -28.70 21.12 -41.36
N ALA A 1088 -29.34 21.48 -42.47
CA ALA A 1088 -28.80 21.24 -43.81
C ALA A 1088 -27.49 21.99 -44.07
N GLN A 1089 -27.36 23.24 -43.60
CA GLN A 1089 -26.11 23.99 -43.71
C GLN A 1089 -24.97 23.36 -42.90
N ARG A 1090 -25.26 22.76 -41.74
CA ARG A 1090 -24.27 21.99 -40.97
C ARG A 1090 -23.77 20.77 -41.75
N ILE A 1091 -24.68 20.03 -42.41
CA ILE A 1091 -24.29 18.90 -43.28
C ILE A 1091 -23.40 19.38 -44.42
N LEU A 1092 -23.76 20.47 -45.10
CA LEU A 1092 -23.01 20.98 -46.25
C LEU A 1092 -21.65 21.59 -45.89
N ARG A 1093 -21.39 21.95 -44.63
CA ARG A 1093 -20.04 22.35 -44.18
C ARG A 1093 -19.08 21.16 -44.19
N ASP A 1094 -19.59 19.98 -43.82
CA ASP A 1094 -18.78 18.77 -43.73
C ASP A 1094 -18.80 17.97 -45.04
N ASP A 1095 -19.92 17.93 -45.76
CA ASP A 1095 -20.05 17.28 -47.07
C ASP A 1095 -20.72 18.22 -48.11
N PRO A 1096 -19.93 19.11 -48.73
CA PRO A 1096 -20.43 20.11 -49.67
C PRO A 1096 -21.05 19.54 -50.96
N PHE A 1097 -20.82 18.26 -51.28
CA PHE A 1097 -21.21 17.67 -52.57
C PHE A 1097 -22.61 17.03 -52.56
N ARG A 1098 -23.32 17.09 -51.42
CA ARG A 1098 -24.63 16.46 -51.22
C ARG A 1098 -25.76 17.21 -51.90
N GLU A 1099 -26.00 16.89 -53.17
CA GLU A 1099 -27.05 17.50 -54.00
C GLU A 1099 -28.46 17.41 -53.39
N ASP A 1100 -28.78 16.31 -52.70
CA ASP A 1100 -30.06 16.09 -52.03
C ASP A 1100 -30.30 17.10 -50.88
N ILE A 1101 -29.25 17.47 -50.17
CA ILE A 1101 -29.29 18.45 -49.08
C ILE A 1101 -29.35 19.88 -49.64
N HIS A 1102 -28.63 20.16 -50.72
CA HIS A 1102 -28.81 21.41 -51.47
C HIS A 1102 -30.26 21.58 -51.96
N CYS A 1103 -30.89 20.49 -52.44
CA CYS A 1103 -32.32 20.50 -52.80
C CYS A 1103 -33.23 20.81 -51.61
N LEU A 1104 -32.92 20.29 -50.42
CA LEU A 1104 -33.67 20.62 -49.19
C LEU A 1104 -33.56 22.12 -48.86
N VAL A 1105 -32.36 22.71 -48.94
CA VAL A 1105 -32.16 24.15 -48.72
C VAL A 1105 -32.95 24.98 -49.74
N MET A 1106 -32.95 24.57 -51.02
CA MET A 1106 -33.77 25.20 -52.06
C MET A 1106 -35.27 25.13 -51.76
N ARG A 1107 -35.79 23.95 -51.35
CA ARG A 1107 -37.22 23.78 -50.99
C ARG A 1107 -37.60 24.66 -49.80
N ALA A 1108 -36.74 24.74 -48.79
CA ALA A 1108 -36.97 25.57 -47.61
C ALA A 1108 -36.97 27.08 -47.95
N HIS A 1109 -36.04 27.56 -48.77
CA HIS A 1109 -36.03 28.94 -49.26
C HIS A 1109 -37.28 29.28 -50.08
N ALA A 1110 -37.72 28.37 -50.94
CA ALA A 1110 -38.94 28.54 -51.73
C ALA A 1110 -40.19 28.62 -50.85
N ALA A 1111 -40.30 27.77 -49.82
CA ALA A 1111 -41.40 27.81 -48.86
C ALA A 1111 -41.43 29.10 -48.02
N LEU A 1112 -40.26 29.71 -47.77
CA LEU A 1112 -40.13 31.03 -47.13
C LEU A 1112 -40.32 32.21 -48.11
N GLY A 1113 -40.63 31.96 -49.39
CA GLY A 1113 -40.85 32.99 -50.41
C GLY A 1113 -39.59 33.61 -51.01
N ASN A 1114 -38.40 33.13 -50.67
CA ASN A 1114 -37.11 33.69 -51.08
C ASN A 1114 -36.58 33.06 -52.37
N ARG A 1115 -37.21 33.36 -53.52
CA ARG A 1115 -36.82 32.82 -54.83
C ARG A 1115 -35.39 33.18 -55.27
N VAL A 1116 -34.90 34.35 -54.86
CA VAL A 1116 -33.51 34.78 -55.16
C VAL A 1116 -32.51 33.81 -54.52
N ALA A 1117 -32.72 33.46 -53.25
CA ALA A 1117 -31.86 32.54 -52.51
C ALA A 1117 -31.88 31.11 -53.08
N VAL A 1118 -33.02 30.66 -53.63
CA VAL A 1118 -33.10 29.36 -54.35
C VAL A 1118 -32.13 29.33 -55.53
N LYS A 1119 -32.09 30.40 -56.33
CA LYS A 1119 -31.20 30.52 -57.48
C LYS A 1119 -29.73 30.63 -57.06
N GLU A 1120 -29.44 31.41 -56.03
CA GLU A 1120 -28.09 31.52 -55.47
C GLU A 1120 -27.57 30.16 -54.96
N GLN A 1121 -28.41 29.38 -54.27
CA GLN A 1121 -28.03 28.06 -53.76
C GLN A 1121 -27.76 27.05 -54.89
N TYR A 1122 -28.56 27.07 -55.96
CA TYR A 1122 -28.36 26.21 -57.12
C TYR A 1122 -27.07 26.56 -57.87
N GLU A 1123 -26.82 27.85 -58.13
CA GLU A 1123 -25.59 28.29 -58.80
C GLU A 1123 -24.35 28.01 -57.94
N THR A 1124 -24.47 28.11 -56.61
CA THR A 1124 -23.40 27.73 -55.67
C THR A 1124 -23.05 26.24 -55.80
N LEU A 1125 -24.06 25.35 -55.76
CA LEU A 1125 -23.84 23.91 -55.96
C LEU A 1125 -23.23 23.62 -57.33
N ARG A 1126 -23.80 24.21 -58.39
CA ARG A 1126 -23.34 24.01 -59.76
C ARG A 1126 -21.88 24.45 -59.93
N GLY A 1127 -21.53 25.62 -59.40
CA GLY A 1127 -20.16 26.12 -59.40
C GLY A 1127 -19.20 25.20 -58.65
N LEU A 1128 -19.62 24.66 -57.50
CA LEU A 1128 -18.83 23.72 -56.71
C LEU A 1128 -18.59 22.39 -57.45
N LEU A 1129 -19.65 21.75 -57.97
CA LEU A 1129 -19.54 20.49 -58.72
C LEU A 1129 -18.71 20.64 -60.00
N GLN A 1130 -18.92 21.73 -60.74
CA GLN A 1130 -18.18 21.99 -61.97
C GLN A 1130 -16.70 22.24 -61.69
N LYS A 1131 -16.38 22.92 -60.58
CA LYS A 1131 -15.00 23.27 -60.21
C LYS A 1131 -14.22 22.06 -59.69
N GLU A 1132 -14.79 21.28 -58.78
CA GLU A 1132 -14.06 20.20 -58.09
C GLU A 1132 -14.22 18.84 -58.78
N LEU A 1133 -15.36 18.57 -59.43
CA LEU A 1133 -15.67 17.27 -60.03
C LEU A 1133 -15.88 17.31 -61.56
N GLY A 1134 -16.00 18.50 -62.15
CA GLY A 1134 -16.18 18.66 -63.60
C GLY A 1134 -17.53 18.17 -64.14
N VAL A 1135 -18.53 18.00 -63.26
CA VAL A 1135 -19.86 17.49 -63.60
C VAL A 1135 -20.94 18.55 -63.36
N GLU A 1136 -22.02 18.47 -64.12
CA GLU A 1136 -23.24 19.26 -63.89
C GLU A 1136 -24.11 18.59 -62.80
N PRO A 1137 -24.96 19.35 -62.07
CA PRO A 1137 -25.89 18.79 -61.09
C PRO A 1137 -26.78 17.69 -61.69
N ALA A 1138 -27.09 16.66 -60.91
CA ALA A 1138 -27.94 15.55 -61.30
C ALA A 1138 -29.30 16.01 -61.85
N THR A 1139 -29.88 15.24 -62.77
CA THR A 1139 -31.16 15.58 -63.43
C THR A 1139 -32.29 15.85 -62.45
N GLN A 1140 -32.30 15.15 -61.31
CA GLN A 1140 -33.29 15.33 -60.25
C GLN A 1140 -33.13 16.69 -59.53
N THR A 1141 -31.89 17.14 -59.31
CA THR A 1141 -31.56 18.45 -58.73
C THR A 1141 -31.98 19.57 -59.66
N GLN A 1142 -31.67 19.43 -60.95
CA GLN A 1142 -32.10 20.38 -61.99
C GLN A 1142 -33.62 20.49 -62.04
N LYS A 1143 -34.32 19.35 -62.03
CA LYS A 1143 -35.79 19.32 -62.02
C LYS A 1143 -36.37 20.02 -60.79
N THR A 1144 -35.83 19.72 -59.61
CA THR A 1144 -36.25 20.37 -58.34
C THR A 1144 -36.07 21.88 -58.40
N PHE A 1145 -34.94 22.37 -58.95
CA PHE A 1145 -34.71 23.81 -59.14
C PHE A 1145 -35.76 24.47 -60.05
N HIS A 1146 -36.04 23.88 -61.22
CA HIS A 1146 -37.03 24.43 -62.17
C HIS A 1146 -38.44 24.45 -61.58
N GLU A 1147 -38.82 23.43 -60.80
CA GLU A 1147 -40.11 23.38 -60.10
C GLU A 1147 -40.26 24.49 -59.04
N LEU A 1148 -39.18 24.83 -58.33
CA LEU A 1148 -39.20 25.79 -57.22
C LEU A 1148 -39.10 27.26 -57.67
N VAL A 1149 -38.42 27.54 -58.78
CA VAL A 1149 -38.31 28.89 -59.35
C VAL A 1149 -39.53 29.24 -60.23
N GLY A 1150 -40.25 28.23 -60.71
CA GLY A 1150 -41.34 28.34 -61.67
C GLY A 1150 -40.79 28.43 -63.09
N SER A 1151 -41.34 27.59 -63.98
CA SER A 1151 -41.18 27.70 -65.43
C SER A 1151 -41.53 29.09 -65.95
#